data_AF-A0A9X8UM19-F1
#
_entry.id   AF-A0A9X8UM19-F1
#
_cell.length_a   1.000
_cell.length_b   1.000
_cell.length_c   1.000
_cell.angle_alpha   90.00
_cell.angle_beta   90.00
_cell.angle_gamma   90.00
#
_symmetry.space_group_name_H-M   'P 1'
#
loop_
_entity.id
_entity.type
_entity.pdbx_description
1 polymer ?
#
loop_
_entity_poly.entity_id
_entity_poly.type
_entity_poly.pdbx_seq_one_letter_code
_entity_poly.pdbx_strand_id
1 'polypeptide(L)'
;MTIQEVIKKIDRYLKKDNVEPLIVDVQNKVDLDAIILHYKLPQNVFLCASDTEFCKADEFPIISNILERLANENNSFFISEVSSFFMLKGEKALVQELKELLSMSIAGHAVILTFQCAEYLRILINNDRRLDGKVCILGGEKSVRPRLVFTEEGIKLTDKSATVKGLRGIAKAVESTTAEVLYIETHKSKDSYPFSLYTISDLKNPYEVLCHLDGMTAGLAEGYGSKEEWQYALTEFQVHPSWQQLISAKIGSIYNLDIVISTYQQKSADKKWLWLYFIGLKLFHAGNDSYLNKVVEAASSPVGLVHNLYRTILEVEPTDSIFASIYDRRKAHLNAIGNPLDEVNNFCKIVQSKGKYALYYLTDNTIQEKELIFKLLDRYSEDFERAELFSILGHVYPDLRAYLTPYRFKNELLDNYFQEYKYQKVVNKIFPNFMEVVEKQAVDRDYNIILQPRSSVIEGIDVTNAQTYFTDAMGVEYLGYILSRCHTLELMAKVTVCRCELPSITSRNKEFWDVLSTEQFPIITVDKIDKIKHHGEEGYDYSREDRKLPIHLIRELELIDELLKKIKTNLTNGDYQKAILIADHGSSRLAVIHETENLWEMESNGKHSGRCCPKSEVDERPASATDAEDFWALANYDRFKGSRKANVEAHGGATLEEIAVPIIEISYLNTAIEVKIMPIDSTALFIGIPEITVSFRKRAAIKVFSTEKLVDVSVVIDGHVYEAKPIDDNFYVVEEMTEIRRAKTYSVDVLAGGMPVATALPLKVKKESGSEKNIL
;
A
#
# COMPACT_ATOMS: atom_id res chain seq x y z
N MET A 1 -52.93 -18.16 53.28
CA MET A 1 -52.94 -17.63 54.66
C MET A 1 -52.44 -16.19 54.64
N THR A 2 -52.90 -15.34 55.56
CA THR A 2 -52.31 -14.01 55.81
C THR A 2 -51.01 -14.17 56.60
N ILE A 3 -50.12 -13.17 56.55
CA ILE A 3 -48.84 -13.22 57.28
C ILE A 3 -49.04 -13.41 58.79
N GLN A 4 -50.07 -12.80 59.38
CA GLN A 4 -50.39 -12.97 60.80
C GLN A 4 -50.83 -14.40 61.16
N GLU A 5 -51.54 -15.09 60.26
CA GLU A 5 -51.91 -16.49 60.45
C GLU A 5 -50.69 -17.42 60.37
N VAL A 6 -49.75 -17.11 59.46
CA VAL A 6 -48.49 -17.85 59.32
C VAL A 6 -47.63 -17.68 60.57
N ILE A 7 -47.43 -16.45 61.05
CA ILE A 7 -46.71 -16.16 62.32
C ILE A 7 -47.35 -16.94 63.49
N LYS A 8 -48.68 -16.87 63.65
CA LYS A 8 -49.38 -17.64 64.69
C LYS A 8 -49.18 -19.15 64.56
N LYS A 9 -49.06 -19.68 63.34
CA LYS A 9 -48.82 -21.12 63.12
C LYS A 9 -47.38 -21.49 63.45
N ILE A 10 -46.39 -20.68 63.09
CA ILE A 10 -44.99 -20.84 63.47
C ILE A 10 -44.84 -20.75 65.00
N ASP A 11 -45.43 -19.76 65.67
CA ASP A 11 -45.35 -19.61 67.13
C ASP A 11 -45.92 -20.82 67.88
N ARG A 12 -47.02 -21.40 67.37
CA ARG A 12 -47.58 -22.63 67.94
C ARG A 12 -46.68 -23.82 67.66
N TYR A 13 -46.05 -23.87 66.50
CA TYR A 13 -45.14 -24.95 66.12
C TYR A 13 -43.89 -24.97 67.02
N LEU A 14 -43.24 -23.82 67.25
CA LEU A 14 -42.06 -23.68 68.10
C LEU A 14 -42.29 -24.03 69.58
N LYS A 15 -43.56 -24.15 70.01
CA LYS A 15 -43.94 -24.53 71.39
C LYS A 15 -44.33 -26.01 71.54
N LYS A 16 -44.38 -26.78 70.45
CA LYS A 16 -44.74 -28.20 70.48
C LYS A 16 -43.52 -29.07 70.78
N ASP A 17 -43.74 -30.14 71.53
CA ASP A 17 -42.73 -31.17 71.82
C ASP A 17 -42.52 -32.14 70.64
N ASN A 18 -43.42 -32.14 69.64
CA ASN A 18 -43.34 -33.04 68.48
C ASN A 18 -42.66 -32.34 67.29
N VAL A 19 -41.56 -32.94 66.83
CA VAL A 19 -40.51 -32.31 66.03
C VAL A 19 -40.50 -32.85 64.60
N GLU A 20 -41.51 -32.44 63.83
CA GLU A 20 -41.51 -32.62 62.38
C GLU A 20 -41.29 -31.26 61.71
N PRO A 21 -40.62 -31.17 60.55
CA PRO A 21 -40.32 -29.90 59.90
C PRO A 21 -41.58 -29.17 59.41
N LEU A 22 -41.54 -27.83 59.48
CA LEU A 22 -42.60 -26.94 59.01
C LEU A 22 -42.12 -26.17 57.77
N ILE A 23 -42.75 -26.38 56.62
CA ILE A 23 -42.50 -25.56 55.42
C ILE A 23 -43.38 -24.32 55.45
N VAL A 24 -42.79 -23.16 55.18
CA VAL A 24 -43.47 -21.89 55.00
C VAL A 24 -43.10 -21.34 53.62
N ASP A 25 -44.08 -21.24 52.74
CA ASP A 25 -43.90 -20.77 51.37
C ASP A 25 -44.39 -19.32 51.23
N VAL A 26 -43.55 -18.48 50.65
CA VAL A 26 -43.80 -17.06 50.38
C VAL A 26 -43.71 -16.77 48.88
N GLN A 27 -44.45 -15.77 48.40
CA GLN A 27 -44.57 -15.51 46.95
C GLN A 27 -43.73 -14.33 46.45
N ASN A 28 -43.20 -13.52 47.36
CA ASN A 28 -42.40 -12.33 47.07
C ASN A 28 -41.41 -12.04 48.20
N LYS A 29 -40.45 -11.18 47.90
CA LYS A 29 -39.41 -10.73 48.83
C LYS A 29 -39.97 -10.06 50.09
N VAL A 30 -40.98 -9.20 49.94
CA VAL A 30 -41.50 -8.40 51.07
C VAL A 30 -42.03 -9.30 52.18
N ASP A 31 -42.77 -10.35 51.81
CA ASP A 31 -43.28 -11.34 52.75
C ASP A 31 -42.15 -12.19 53.37
N LEU A 32 -41.15 -12.57 52.57
CA LEU A 32 -39.97 -13.30 53.06
C LEU A 32 -39.22 -12.47 54.11
N ASP A 33 -38.87 -11.23 53.77
CA ASP A 33 -38.16 -10.30 54.63
C ASP A 33 -38.93 -10.03 55.93
N ALA A 34 -40.25 -9.91 55.85
CA ALA A 34 -41.11 -9.71 57.02
C ALA A 34 -41.08 -10.92 57.97
N ILE A 35 -41.12 -12.15 57.45
CA ILE A 35 -41.00 -13.37 58.27
C ILE A 35 -39.60 -13.48 58.88
N ILE A 36 -38.55 -13.27 58.08
CA ILE A 36 -37.16 -13.32 58.56
C ILE A 36 -36.95 -12.28 59.66
N LEU A 37 -37.35 -11.02 59.43
CA LEU A 37 -37.20 -9.94 60.41
C LEU A 37 -37.90 -10.25 61.72
N HIS A 38 -39.08 -10.88 61.67
CA HIS A 38 -39.84 -11.24 62.86
C HIS A 38 -39.15 -12.31 63.71
N TYR A 39 -38.51 -13.30 63.07
CA TYR A 39 -37.92 -14.46 63.75
C TYR A 39 -36.40 -14.38 63.94
N LYS A 40 -35.73 -13.35 63.44
CA LYS A 40 -34.29 -13.13 63.61
C LYS A 40 -33.94 -12.66 65.03
N LEU A 41 -34.14 -13.55 65.98
CA LEU A 41 -33.90 -13.38 67.42
C LEU A 41 -32.72 -14.27 67.86
N PRO A 42 -31.98 -13.92 68.94
CA PRO A 42 -30.76 -14.65 69.35
C PRO A 42 -30.92 -16.15 69.61
N GLN A 43 -32.11 -16.61 69.95
CA GLN A 43 -32.43 -18.01 70.21
C GLN A 43 -32.68 -18.84 68.94
N ASN A 44 -32.83 -18.20 67.78
CA ASN A 44 -33.11 -18.87 66.51
C ASN A 44 -31.86 -18.88 65.63
N VAL A 45 -31.61 -20.01 64.96
CA VAL A 45 -30.47 -20.19 64.07
C VAL A 45 -30.94 -20.10 62.62
N PHE A 46 -30.46 -19.10 61.88
CA PHE A 46 -30.76 -18.97 60.46
C PHE A 46 -29.66 -19.63 59.64
N LEU A 47 -30.06 -20.55 58.76
CA LEU A 47 -29.18 -21.20 57.80
C LEU A 47 -29.62 -20.81 56.39
N CYS A 48 -28.68 -20.33 55.59
CA CYS A 48 -28.91 -20.06 54.18
C CYS A 48 -28.22 -21.17 53.36
N ALA A 49 -28.91 -21.74 52.38
CA ALA A 49 -28.28 -22.77 51.55
C ALA A 49 -27.01 -22.25 50.84
N SER A 50 -26.91 -20.95 50.57
CA SER A 50 -25.70 -20.33 50.00
C SER A 50 -24.55 -20.07 50.98
N ASP A 51 -24.72 -20.36 52.28
CA ASP A 51 -23.65 -20.17 53.27
C ASP A 51 -22.41 -21.00 52.91
N THR A 52 -21.22 -20.45 53.17
CA THR A 52 -19.93 -21.07 52.80
C THR A 52 -19.70 -22.44 53.44
N GLU A 53 -20.39 -22.73 54.55
CA GLU A 53 -20.39 -24.03 55.22
C GLU A 53 -21.06 -25.12 54.38
N PHE A 54 -22.06 -24.76 53.57
CA PHE A 54 -22.89 -25.70 52.81
C PHE A 54 -22.65 -25.62 51.30
N CYS A 55 -22.18 -24.49 50.78
CA CYS A 55 -22.04 -24.26 49.35
C CYS A 55 -20.67 -23.71 48.95
N LYS A 56 -19.97 -24.48 48.10
CA LYS A 56 -18.73 -24.03 47.45
C LYS A 56 -19.03 -22.95 46.39
N ALA A 57 -18.02 -22.19 45.99
CA ALA A 57 -18.14 -21.22 44.91
C ALA A 57 -18.53 -21.92 43.60
N ASP A 58 -19.44 -21.30 42.84
CA ASP A 58 -19.97 -21.80 41.55
C ASP A 58 -20.55 -23.23 41.55
N GLU A 59 -21.00 -23.72 42.70
CA GLU A 59 -21.55 -25.06 42.88
C GLU A 59 -22.92 -25.02 43.59
N PHE A 60 -23.58 -26.18 43.69
CA PHE A 60 -24.80 -26.35 44.48
C PHE A 60 -24.50 -26.61 45.96
N PRO A 61 -25.45 -26.30 46.86
CA PRO A 61 -25.33 -26.64 48.27
C PRO A 61 -25.30 -28.16 48.49
N ILE A 62 -24.50 -28.59 49.46
CA ILE A 62 -24.47 -29.96 50.00
C ILE A 62 -25.57 -30.06 51.05
N ILE A 63 -26.80 -30.34 50.61
CA ILE A 63 -27.97 -30.36 51.50
C ILE A 63 -27.83 -31.34 52.65
N SER A 64 -27.15 -32.48 52.44
CA SER A 64 -26.90 -33.46 53.51
C SER A 64 -26.23 -32.86 54.75
N ASN A 65 -25.38 -31.84 54.59
CA ASN A 65 -24.75 -31.15 55.73
C ASN A 65 -25.77 -30.31 56.52
N ILE A 66 -26.72 -29.67 55.82
CA ILE A 66 -27.83 -28.96 56.47
C ILE A 66 -28.69 -29.98 57.22
N LEU A 67 -29.07 -31.09 56.56
CA LEU A 67 -29.90 -32.12 57.16
C LEU A 67 -29.25 -32.76 58.39
N GLU A 68 -27.94 -33.00 58.37
CA GLU A 68 -27.18 -33.54 59.51
C GLU A 68 -27.24 -32.62 60.72
N ARG A 69 -27.12 -31.29 60.52
CA ARG A 69 -27.27 -30.32 61.61
C ARG A 69 -28.68 -30.33 62.18
N LEU A 70 -29.70 -30.32 61.32
CA LEU A 70 -31.11 -30.36 61.76
C LEU A 70 -31.45 -31.65 62.53
N ALA A 71 -30.82 -32.78 62.17
CA ALA A 71 -31.04 -34.07 62.82
C ALA A 71 -30.35 -34.21 64.19
N ASN A 72 -29.26 -33.46 64.43
CA ASN A 72 -28.41 -33.66 65.61
C ASN A 72 -28.40 -32.48 66.59
N GLU A 73 -28.71 -31.26 66.15
CA GLU A 73 -28.71 -30.06 66.99
C GLU A 73 -30.12 -29.73 67.49
N ASN A 74 -30.29 -29.65 68.81
CA ASN A 74 -31.57 -29.26 69.43
C ASN A 74 -31.72 -27.72 69.49
N ASN A 75 -31.87 -27.08 68.32
CA ASN A 75 -32.08 -25.65 68.15
C ASN A 75 -33.37 -25.35 67.38
N SER A 76 -33.81 -24.09 67.36
CA SER A 76 -34.87 -23.61 66.45
C SER A 76 -34.26 -23.05 65.17
N PHE A 77 -34.28 -23.84 64.10
CA PHE A 77 -33.70 -23.49 62.81
C PHE A 77 -34.71 -22.81 61.87
N PHE A 78 -34.23 -21.80 61.15
CA PHE A 78 -34.92 -21.19 60.02
C PHE A 78 -34.03 -21.33 58.78
N ILE A 79 -34.48 -22.09 57.78
CA ILE A 79 -33.70 -22.43 56.60
C ILE A 79 -34.28 -21.71 55.38
N SER A 80 -33.45 -21.07 54.57
CA SER A 80 -33.87 -20.37 53.34
C SER A 80 -33.04 -20.83 52.12
N GLU A 81 -33.36 -20.32 50.93
CA GLU A 81 -32.61 -20.50 49.68
C GLU A 81 -32.62 -21.91 49.05
N VAL A 82 -33.00 -22.96 49.78
CA VAL A 82 -32.99 -24.34 49.26
C VAL A 82 -33.88 -24.47 48.03
N SER A 83 -35.14 -24.03 48.10
CA SER A 83 -36.06 -24.11 46.95
C SER A 83 -35.53 -23.37 45.73
N SER A 84 -34.90 -22.21 45.92
CA SER A 84 -34.41 -21.38 44.83
C SER A 84 -33.25 -22.03 44.08
N PHE A 85 -32.38 -22.79 44.77
CA PHE A 85 -31.39 -23.65 44.12
C PHE A 85 -32.04 -24.79 43.32
N PHE A 86 -32.99 -25.50 43.91
CA PHE A 86 -33.57 -26.68 43.23
C PHE A 86 -34.51 -26.32 42.08
N MET A 87 -35.09 -25.12 42.09
CA MET A 87 -35.73 -24.55 40.90
C MET A 87 -34.77 -24.47 39.71
N LEU A 88 -33.46 -24.26 39.93
CA LEU A 88 -32.47 -24.30 38.85
C LEU A 88 -32.28 -25.70 38.26
N LYS A 89 -32.43 -26.76 39.08
CA LYS A 89 -32.36 -28.17 38.64
C LYS A 89 -33.66 -28.67 37.99
N GLY A 90 -34.76 -27.99 38.24
CA GLY A 90 -36.06 -28.29 37.65
C GLY A 90 -37.07 -28.94 38.59
N GLU A 91 -38.31 -29.05 38.10
CA GLU A 91 -39.47 -29.48 38.90
C GLU A 91 -39.25 -30.81 39.62
N LYS A 92 -38.76 -31.85 38.93
CA LYS A 92 -38.57 -33.18 39.53
C LYS A 92 -37.60 -33.14 40.72
N ALA A 93 -36.51 -32.39 40.59
CA ALA A 93 -35.51 -32.24 41.63
C ALA A 93 -36.06 -31.44 42.82
N LEU A 94 -36.76 -30.34 42.54
CA LEU A 94 -37.42 -29.53 43.57
C LEU A 94 -38.45 -30.34 44.36
N VAL A 95 -39.33 -31.07 43.68
CA VAL A 95 -40.38 -31.87 44.33
C VAL A 95 -39.77 -32.99 45.18
N GLN A 96 -38.69 -33.63 44.71
CA GLN A 96 -37.99 -34.65 45.48
C GLN A 96 -37.39 -34.05 46.76
N GLU A 97 -36.70 -32.92 46.64
CA GLU A 97 -36.09 -32.25 47.80
C GLU A 97 -37.14 -31.79 48.81
N LEU A 98 -38.25 -31.22 48.36
CA LEU A 98 -39.35 -30.82 49.24
C LEU A 98 -39.95 -32.02 50.00
N LYS A 99 -40.00 -33.21 49.38
CA LYS A 99 -40.45 -34.44 50.07
C LYS A 99 -39.46 -34.88 51.12
N GLU A 100 -38.17 -34.89 50.79
CA GLU A 100 -37.10 -35.24 51.72
C GLU A 100 -37.14 -34.33 52.95
N LEU A 101 -37.20 -33.01 52.72
CA LEU A 101 -37.36 -31.98 53.74
C LEU A 101 -38.63 -32.13 54.59
N LEU A 102 -39.75 -32.64 54.06
CA LEU A 102 -40.98 -32.88 54.83
C LEU A 102 -40.96 -34.20 55.62
N SER A 103 -40.10 -35.13 55.23
CA SER A 103 -40.01 -36.48 55.77
C SER A 103 -38.84 -36.69 56.74
N MET A 104 -37.95 -35.71 56.86
CA MET A 104 -36.76 -35.82 57.69
C MET A 104 -37.06 -35.83 59.19
N SER A 105 -36.18 -36.47 59.94
CA SER A 105 -36.13 -36.39 61.41
C SER A 105 -35.31 -35.18 61.84
N ILE A 106 -35.80 -34.44 62.83
CA ILE A 106 -35.12 -33.26 63.40
C ILE A 106 -35.03 -33.38 64.93
N ALA A 107 -33.96 -32.87 65.52
CA ALA A 107 -33.73 -32.92 66.97
C ALA A 107 -34.45 -31.78 67.73
N GLY A 108 -34.46 -30.59 67.14
CA GLY A 108 -35.23 -29.42 67.57
C GLY A 108 -36.21 -28.97 66.48
N HIS A 109 -36.63 -27.71 66.47
CA HIS A 109 -37.58 -27.20 65.46
C HIS A 109 -36.89 -26.78 64.16
N ALA A 110 -37.53 -27.01 63.02
CA ALA A 110 -37.03 -26.59 61.71
C ALA A 110 -38.15 -25.94 60.89
N VAL A 111 -38.02 -24.65 60.63
CA VAL A 111 -38.90 -23.87 59.74
C VAL A 111 -38.17 -23.65 58.42
N ILE A 112 -38.66 -24.27 57.36
CA ILE A 112 -38.06 -24.20 56.03
C ILE A 112 -38.83 -23.17 55.22
N LEU A 113 -38.19 -22.05 54.96
CA LEU A 113 -38.69 -20.97 54.12
C LEU A 113 -38.46 -21.35 52.65
N THR A 114 -39.55 -21.49 51.91
CA THR A 114 -39.53 -21.76 50.47
C THR A 114 -40.05 -20.54 49.72
N PHE A 115 -39.54 -20.32 48.52
CA PHE A 115 -39.88 -19.17 47.70
C PHE A 115 -40.62 -19.65 46.44
N GLN A 116 -41.86 -19.18 46.26
CA GLN A 116 -42.72 -19.45 45.10
C GLN A 116 -42.96 -20.93 44.79
N CYS A 117 -43.05 -21.78 45.82
CA CYS A 117 -43.28 -23.22 45.70
C CYS A 117 -44.75 -23.65 45.84
N ALA A 118 -45.69 -22.70 45.95
CA ALA A 118 -47.09 -22.95 46.27
C ALA A 118 -47.75 -24.02 45.38
N GLU A 119 -47.46 -24.02 44.07
CA GLU A 119 -48.02 -24.99 43.13
C GLU A 119 -47.54 -26.42 43.42
N TYR A 120 -46.23 -26.60 43.65
CA TYR A 120 -45.63 -27.90 43.96
C TYR A 120 -46.07 -28.42 45.33
N LEU A 121 -46.13 -27.54 46.33
CA LEU A 121 -46.58 -27.87 47.68
C LEU A 121 -48.07 -28.28 47.70
N ARG A 122 -48.93 -27.59 46.94
CA ARG A 122 -50.35 -27.98 46.81
C ARG A 122 -50.51 -29.36 46.18
N ILE A 123 -49.69 -29.70 45.19
CA ILE A 123 -49.67 -31.04 44.59
C ILE A 123 -49.28 -32.08 45.64
N LEU A 124 -48.24 -31.83 46.44
CA LEU A 124 -47.82 -32.73 47.52
C LEU A 124 -48.91 -32.93 48.56
N ILE A 125 -49.57 -31.87 49.01
CA ILE A 125 -50.68 -31.93 49.98
C ILE A 125 -51.90 -32.67 49.43
N ASN A 126 -52.22 -32.49 48.14
CA ASN A 126 -53.31 -33.21 47.51
C ASN A 126 -53.04 -34.72 47.42
N ASN A 127 -51.78 -35.10 47.20
CA ASN A 127 -51.35 -36.49 47.18
C ASN A 127 -51.25 -37.11 48.60
N ASP A 128 -50.92 -36.31 49.61
CA ASP A 128 -50.88 -36.72 51.02
C ASP A 128 -51.42 -35.63 51.95
N ARG A 129 -52.68 -35.78 52.36
CA ARG A 129 -53.38 -34.82 53.23
C ARG A 129 -52.74 -34.63 54.60
N ARG A 130 -51.89 -35.56 55.05
CA ARG A 130 -51.15 -35.43 56.32
C ARG A 130 -50.16 -34.26 56.29
N LEU A 131 -49.72 -33.85 55.10
CA LEU A 131 -48.80 -32.73 54.90
C LEU A 131 -49.44 -31.35 55.12
N ASP A 132 -50.77 -31.25 55.11
CA ASP A 132 -51.50 -29.97 55.28
C ASP A 132 -51.18 -29.28 56.63
N GLY A 133 -50.95 -30.10 57.67
CA GLY A 133 -50.50 -29.62 58.98
C GLY A 133 -49.07 -29.05 58.98
N LYS A 134 -48.23 -29.50 58.05
CA LYS A 134 -46.77 -29.24 57.97
C LYS A 134 -46.38 -28.18 56.94
N VAL A 135 -47.34 -27.65 56.19
CA VAL A 135 -47.10 -26.64 55.17
C VAL A 135 -47.93 -25.40 55.44
N CYS A 136 -47.34 -24.22 55.24
CA CYS A 136 -48.01 -22.92 55.29
C CYS A 136 -47.76 -22.18 53.98
N ILE A 137 -48.81 -21.93 53.19
CA ILE A 137 -48.69 -21.12 51.97
C ILE A 137 -49.25 -19.73 52.25
N LEU A 138 -48.37 -18.74 52.22
CA LEU A 138 -48.73 -17.33 52.39
C LEU A 138 -49.30 -16.79 51.07
N GLY A 139 -50.47 -16.12 51.14
CA GLY A 139 -51.27 -15.72 49.97
C GLY A 139 -50.87 -14.38 49.35
N GLY A 140 -49.59 -14.01 49.38
CA GLY A 140 -49.08 -12.73 48.87
C GLY A 140 -49.05 -12.68 47.34
N GLU A 141 -48.80 -11.49 46.78
CA GLU A 141 -48.65 -11.32 45.33
C GLU A 141 -47.41 -12.06 44.83
N LYS A 142 -47.56 -12.83 43.75
CA LYS A 142 -46.45 -13.61 43.17
C LYS A 142 -45.55 -12.69 42.35
N SER A 143 -44.30 -12.52 42.77
CA SER A 143 -43.31 -11.77 42.01
C SER A 143 -42.90 -12.51 40.72
N VAL A 144 -42.41 -11.77 39.73
CA VAL A 144 -41.87 -12.36 38.49
C VAL A 144 -40.57 -13.11 38.81
N ARG A 145 -40.40 -14.33 38.28
CA ARG A 145 -39.13 -15.05 38.38
C ARG A 145 -38.10 -14.38 37.47
N PRO A 146 -36.88 -14.08 37.95
CA PRO A 146 -35.87 -13.43 37.11
C PRO A 146 -35.41 -14.36 35.99
N ARG A 147 -35.11 -13.76 34.84
CA ARG A 147 -34.31 -14.41 33.78
C ARG A 147 -32.85 -14.40 34.21
N LEU A 148 -32.19 -15.55 34.14
CA LEU A 148 -30.77 -15.70 34.44
C LEU A 148 -29.97 -15.59 33.14
N VAL A 149 -28.99 -14.68 33.11
CA VAL A 149 -28.06 -14.54 31.98
C VAL A 149 -26.68 -14.98 32.46
N PHE A 150 -26.18 -16.10 31.96
CA PHE A 150 -24.86 -16.60 32.34
C PHE A 150 -23.78 -15.87 31.54
N THR A 151 -22.78 -15.33 32.22
CA THR A 151 -21.68 -14.54 31.65
C THR A 151 -20.33 -15.13 32.06
N GLU A 152 -19.28 -14.81 31.30
CA GLU A 152 -17.89 -15.13 31.67
C GLU A 152 -17.34 -14.14 32.71
N GLU A 153 -16.30 -14.57 33.42
CA GLU A 153 -15.57 -13.75 34.41
C GLU A 153 -14.98 -12.49 33.76
N GLY A 154 -15.12 -11.36 34.44
CA GLY A 154 -14.55 -10.07 34.00
C GLY A 154 -15.40 -9.23 33.04
N ILE A 155 -16.59 -9.70 32.63
CA ILE A 155 -17.52 -8.89 31.83
C ILE A 155 -18.22 -7.87 32.75
N LYS A 156 -17.78 -6.60 32.69
CA LYS A 156 -18.48 -5.49 33.34
C LYS A 156 -19.62 -4.98 32.47
N LEU A 157 -20.84 -5.35 32.82
CA LEU A 157 -22.06 -4.79 32.24
C LEU A 157 -22.35 -3.43 32.89
N THR A 158 -22.91 -2.50 32.12
CA THR A 158 -23.13 -1.10 32.55
C THR A 158 -24.02 -0.96 33.81
N ASP A 159 -23.80 0.15 34.52
CA ASP A 159 -24.01 0.48 35.95
C ASP A 159 -25.34 0.18 36.70
N LYS A 160 -26.21 -0.73 36.26
CA LYS A 160 -27.47 -1.00 36.98
C LYS A 160 -27.85 -2.45 37.24
N SER A 161 -27.07 -3.41 36.76
CA SER A 161 -27.39 -4.83 36.97
C SER A 161 -26.41 -5.44 37.95
N ALA A 162 -26.89 -5.88 39.12
CA ALA A 162 -26.05 -6.57 40.09
C ALA A 162 -25.55 -7.91 39.50
N THR A 163 -24.24 -8.01 39.23
CA THR A 163 -23.61 -9.27 38.81
C THR A 163 -23.48 -10.20 40.01
N VAL A 164 -24.02 -11.41 39.89
CA VAL A 164 -23.97 -12.45 40.91
C VAL A 164 -22.82 -13.40 40.59
N LYS A 165 -21.93 -13.63 41.56
CA LYS A 165 -20.78 -14.52 41.36
C LYS A 165 -21.12 -15.98 41.63
N GLY A 166 -21.05 -16.79 40.58
CA GLY A 166 -21.28 -18.23 40.58
C GLY A 166 -22.69 -18.65 40.98
N LEU A 167 -22.97 -19.95 40.81
CA LEU A 167 -24.26 -20.54 41.20
C LEU A 167 -24.64 -20.28 42.66
N ARG A 168 -23.66 -20.27 43.57
CA ARG A 168 -23.87 -20.07 45.01
C ARG A 168 -24.69 -18.81 45.31
N GLY A 169 -24.45 -17.72 44.57
CA GLY A 169 -25.13 -16.46 44.80
C GLY A 169 -26.56 -16.41 44.25
N ILE A 170 -26.97 -17.36 43.40
CA ILE A 170 -28.25 -17.31 42.67
C ILE A 170 -29.43 -17.30 43.64
N ALA A 171 -29.49 -18.26 44.57
CA ALA A 171 -30.65 -18.42 45.43
C ALA A 171 -30.90 -17.16 46.28
N LYS A 172 -29.84 -16.63 46.88
CA LYS A 172 -29.88 -15.35 47.60
C LYS A 172 -30.32 -14.19 46.71
N ALA A 173 -29.78 -14.10 45.50
CA ALA A 173 -30.13 -13.02 44.57
C ALA A 173 -31.59 -13.07 44.14
N VAL A 174 -32.12 -14.27 43.84
CA VAL A 174 -33.53 -14.49 43.48
C VAL A 174 -34.46 -14.08 44.62
N GLU A 175 -34.14 -14.47 45.85
CA GLU A 175 -34.99 -14.19 47.02
C GLU A 175 -34.92 -12.72 47.48
N SER A 176 -33.86 -11.98 47.10
CA SER A 176 -33.59 -10.62 47.56
C SER A 176 -33.74 -9.52 46.50
N THR A 177 -33.99 -9.84 45.23
CA THR A 177 -34.12 -8.86 44.16
C THR A 177 -35.57 -8.67 43.70
N THR A 178 -35.84 -7.54 43.05
CA THR A 178 -37.04 -7.32 42.22
C THR A 178 -36.68 -7.18 40.74
N ALA A 179 -35.41 -7.40 40.37
CA ALA A 179 -34.94 -7.28 39.00
C ALA A 179 -35.49 -8.41 38.11
N GLU A 180 -35.92 -8.07 36.89
CA GLU A 180 -36.39 -9.05 35.89
C GLU A 180 -35.23 -9.88 35.30
N VAL A 181 -34.00 -9.36 35.35
CA VAL A 181 -32.81 -10.01 34.79
C VAL A 181 -31.70 -10.03 35.84
N LEU A 182 -31.09 -11.19 36.03
CA LEU A 182 -29.91 -11.39 36.85
C LEU A 182 -28.76 -11.90 35.98
N TYR A 183 -27.61 -11.23 36.04
CA TYR A 183 -26.40 -11.66 35.37
C TYR A 183 -25.56 -12.50 36.32
N ILE A 184 -25.26 -13.74 35.92
CA ILE A 184 -24.55 -14.71 36.73
C ILE A 184 -23.20 -14.98 36.09
N GLU A 185 -22.13 -14.63 36.79
CA GLU A 185 -20.75 -14.93 36.39
C GLU A 185 -20.45 -16.39 36.74
N THR A 186 -20.44 -17.28 35.75
CA THR A 186 -20.33 -18.74 35.97
C THR A 186 -19.68 -19.46 34.81
N HIS A 187 -18.92 -20.52 35.12
CA HIS A 187 -18.36 -21.39 34.09
C HIS A 187 -19.40 -22.34 33.48
N LYS A 188 -20.58 -22.48 34.10
CA LYS A 188 -21.68 -23.32 33.61
C LYS A 188 -22.38 -22.67 32.41
N SER A 189 -23.04 -23.47 31.58
CA SER A 189 -23.86 -22.99 30.44
C SER A 189 -25.34 -23.27 30.68
N LYS A 190 -26.21 -22.64 29.89
CA LYS A 190 -27.65 -22.95 29.86
C LYS A 190 -27.91 -24.45 29.74
N ASP A 191 -27.14 -25.13 28.89
CA ASP A 191 -27.29 -26.57 28.62
C ASP A 191 -26.99 -27.45 29.84
N SER A 192 -26.34 -26.90 30.87
CA SER A 192 -26.13 -27.58 32.16
C SER A 192 -27.44 -27.70 32.96
N TYR A 193 -28.49 -26.93 32.61
CA TYR A 193 -29.75 -26.84 33.35
C TYR A 193 -31.00 -26.92 32.43
N PRO A 194 -31.17 -28.01 31.66
CA PRO A 194 -32.22 -28.12 30.65
C PRO A 194 -33.64 -28.11 31.21
N PHE A 195 -33.81 -28.42 32.50
CA PHE A 195 -35.10 -28.50 33.18
C PHE A 195 -35.38 -27.31 34.11
N SER A 196 -34.54 -26.27 34.07
CA SER A 196 -34.67 -25.13 34.96
C SER A 196 -36.06 -24.52 34.93
N LEU A 197 -36.55 -24.14 36.11
CA LEU A 197 -37.78 -23.37 36.27
C LEU A 197 -37.55 -21.86 36.09
N TYR A 198 -36.29 -21.43 35.92
CA TYR A 198 -35.92 -20.09 35.47
C TYR A 198 -35.65 -20.09 33.98
N THR A 199 -35.93 -18.97 33.31
CA THR A 199 -35.46 -18.75 31.94
C THR A 199 -33.96 -18.47 31.98
N ILE A 200 -33.15 -19.26 31.27
CA ILE A 200 -31.69 -19.09 31.19
C ILE A 200 -31.28 -18.76 29.76
N SER A 201 -30.37 -17.80 29.60
CA SER A 201 -29.65 -17.51 28.35
C SER A 201 -28.16 -17.37 28.62
N ASP A 202 -27.32 -17.82 27.68
CA ASP A 202 -25.87 -17.60 27.75
C ASP A 202 -25.51 -16.28 27.05
N LEU A 203 -24.61 -15.51 27.66
CA LEU A 203 -23.94 -14.36 27.07
C LEU A 203 -22.43 -14.56 27.26
N LYS A 204 -21.91 -15.56 26.53
CA LYS A 204 -20.53 -16.03 26.61
C LYS A 204 -19.73 -15.80 25.33
N ASN A 205 -20.40 -15.43 24.25
CA ASN A 205 -19.75 -15.07 23.00
C ASN A 205 -19.21 -13.62 23.11
N PRO A 206 -17.89 -13.38 23.01
CA PRO A 206 -17.34 -12.04 23.14
C PRO A 206 -17.92 -11.04 22.15
N TYR A 207 -18.29 -11.47 20.94
CA TYR A 207 -18.93 -10.63 19.94
C TYR A 207 -20.33 -10.16 20.39
N GLU A 208 -21.16 -11.07 20.92
CA GLU A 208 -22.49 -10.73 21.44
C GLU A 208 -22.39 -9.77 22.63
N VAL A 209 -21.40 -9.98 23.50
CA VAL A 209 -21.11 -9.08 24.64
C VAL A 209 -20.76 -7.69 24.12
N LEU A 210 -19.86 -7.59 23.13
CA LEU A 210 -19.51 -6.31 22.51
C LEU A 210 -20.71 -5.63 21.85
N CYS A 211 -21.64 -6.37 21.23
CA CYS A 211 -22.91 -5.83 20.72
C CYS A 211 -23.78 -5.20 21.82
N HIS A 212 -23.74 -5.74 23.04
CA HIS A 212 -24.42 -5.15 24.18
C HIS A 212 -23.71 -3.93 24.75
N LEU A 213 -22.37 -3.87 24.66
CA LEU A 213 -21.56 -2.76 25.18
C LEU A 213 -21.54 -1.55 24.24
N ASP A 214 -21.43 -1.78 22.94
CA ASP A 214 -21.39 -0.75 21.90
C ASP A 214 -22.20 -1.21 20.68
N GLY A 215 -23.28 -0.47 20.40
CA GLY A 215 -24.22 -0.78 19.31
C GLY A 215 -23.58 -0.77 17.92
N MET A 216 -22.43 -0.12 17.74
CA MET A 216 -21.69 -0.16 16.47
C MET A 216 -21.23 -1.59 16.12
N THR A 217 -20.97 -2.43 17.12
CA THR A 217 -20.53 -3.82 16.90
C THR A 217 -21.55 -4.60 16.07
N ALA A 218 -22.85 -4.33 16.24
CA ALA A 218 -23.91 -5.01 15.49
C ALA A 218 -23.90 -4.69 13.97
N GLY A 219 -23.20 -3.63 13.56
CA GLY A 219 -22.95 -3.32 12.14
C GLY A 219 -21.82 -4.15 11.52
N LEU A 220 -21.06 -4.90 12.33
CA LEU A 220 -20.00 -5.80 11.88
C LEU A 220 -20.57 -7.21 11.73
N ALA A 221 -20.09 -7.98 10.76
CA ALA A 221 -20.37 -9.40 10.75
C ALA A 221 -19.47 -10.09 11.80
N GLU A 222 -20.03 -11.02 12.58
CA GLU A 222 -19.24 -11.79 13.55
C GLU A 222 -18.03 -12.48 12.90
N GLY A 223 -18.19 -12.96 11.66
CA GLY A 223 -17.13 -13.60 10.88
C GLY A 223 -15.96 -12.68 10.47
N TYR A 224 -16.03 -11.38 10.75
CA TYR A 224 -14.91 -10.45 10.55
C TYR A 224 -13.77 -10.64 11.57
N GLY A 225 -14.01 -11.38 12.66
CA GLY A 225 -12.99 -11.72 13.64
C GLY A 225 -13.14 -13.13 14.18
N SER A 226 -12.04 -13.70 14.67
CA SER A 226 -12.06 -14.92 15.46
C SER A 226 -12.58 -14.67 16.87
N LYS A 227 -12.95 -15.73 17.58
CA LYS A 227 -13.35 -15.64 18.99
C LYS A 227 -12.27 -14.96 19.84
N GLU A 228 -11.00 -15.25 19.58
CA GLU A 228 -9.85 -14.66 20.27
C GLU A 228 -9.69 -13.16 19.98
N GLU A 229 -9.98 -12.71 18.76
CA GLU A 229 -9.93 -11.30 18.37
C GLU A 229 -11.06 -10.50 19.02
N TRP A 230 -12.29 -11.04 19.01
CA TRP A 230 -13.40 -10.44 19.75
C TRP A 230 -13.16 -10.43 21.26
N GLN A 231 -12.59 -11.51 21.81
CA GLN A 231 -12.19 -11.55 23.22
C GLN A 231 -11.14 -10.49 23.53
N TYR A 232 -10.17 -10.29 22.64
CA TYR A 232 -9.16 -9.25 22.77
C TYR A 232 -9.79 -7.85 22.80
N ALA A 233 -10.69 -7.53 21.88
CA ALA A 233 -11.42 -6.26 21.88
C ALA A 233 -12.24 -6.06 23.17
N LEU A 234 -12.92 -7.11 23.64
CA LEU A 234 -13.70 -7.07 24.88
C LEU A 234 -12.83 -6.77 26.11
N THR A 235 -11.61 -7.32 26.16
CA THR A 235 -10.63 -6.99 27.21
C THR A 235 -10.19 -5.53 27.12
N GLU A 236 -9.89 -5.04 25.92
CA GLU A 236 -9.46 -3.65 25.70
C GLU A 236 -10.59 -2.64 25.99
N PHE A 237 -11.87 -3.04 25.84
CA PHE A 237 -13.03 -2.22 26.21
C PHE A 237 -13.09 -1.88 27.70
N GLN A 238 -12.40 -2.62 28.56
CA GLN A 238 -12.27 -2.28 29.98
C GLN A 238 -11.47 -0.99 30.21
N VAL A 239 -10.60 -0.62 29.26
CA VAL A 239 -9.78 0.61 29.29
C VAL A 239 -10.35 1.65 28.32
N HIS A 240 -10.86 1.20 27.17
CA HIS A 240 -11.39 2.02 26.09
C HIS A 240 -12.85 1.64 25.79
N PRO A 241 -13.85 2.18 26.52
CA PRO A 241 -15.24 1.70 26.55
C PRO A 241 -16.08 1.95 25.28
N SER A 242 -15.47 2.00 24.10
CA SER A 242 -16.14 2.05 22.78
C SER A 242 -15.15 1.76 21.65
N TRP A 243 -15.65 1.38 20.48
CA TRP A 243 -14.80 1.23 19.28
C TRP A 243 -14.08 2.53 18.92
N GLN A 244 -14.76 3.67 19.03
CA GLN A 244 -14.15 4.97 18.73
C GLN A 244 -12.92 5.23 19.61
N GLN A 245 -13.01 4.96 20.92
CA GLN A 245 -11.89 5.15 21.84
C GLN A 245 -10.79 4.10 21.62
N LEU A 246 -11.16 2.84 21.39
CA LEU A 246 -10.20 1.76 21.17
C LEU A 246 -9.37 1.99 19.91
N ILE A 247 -10.03 2.28 18.78
CA ILE A 247 -9.36 2.56 17.51
C ILE A 247 -8.51 3.83 17.64
N SER A 248 -9.03 4.90 18.25
CA SER A 248 -8.25 6.12 18.49
C SER A 248 -6.98 5.88 19.30
N ALA A 249 -7.03 4.98 20.28
CA ALA A 249 -5.89 4.66 21.16
C ALA A 249 -4.87 3.71 20.53
N LYS A 250 -5.30 2.72 19.75
CA LYS A 250 -4.42 1.64 19.23
C LYS A 250 -3.97 1.84 17.79
N ILE A 251 -4.78 2.53 16.99
CA ILE A 251 -4.59 2.69 15.54
C ILE A 251 -4.24 4.15 15.23
N GLY A 252 -5.07 5.08 15.67
CA GLY A 252 -4.95 6.50 15.38
C GLY A 252 -6.33 7.13 15.17
N SER A 253 -6.36 8.42 14.78
CA SER A 253 -7.61 9.14 14.57
C SER A 253 -8.56 8.40 13.63
N ILE A 254 -9.80 8.16 14.08
CA ILE A 254 -10.86 7.51 13.29
C ILE A 254 -11.23 8.27 12.01
N TYR A 255 -10.86 9.55 11.90
CA TYR A 255 -11.14 10.38 10.72
C TYR A 255 -10.06 10.28 9.63
N ASN A 256 -8.90 9.68 9.94
CA ASN A 256 -7.71 9.70 9.08
C ASN A 256 -7.15 8.28 8.86
N LEU A 257 -8.01 7.25 8.82
CA LEU A 257 -7.57 5.86 8.66
C LEU A 257 -6.93 5.60 7.28
N ASP A 258 -7.18 6.44 6.29
CA ASP A 258 -6.50 6.43 4.99
C ASP A 258 -5.02 6.82 5.11
N ILE A 259 -4.67 7.67 6.08
CA ILE A 259 -3.27 8.05 6.35
C ILE A 259 -2.56 6.95 7.15
N VAL A 260 -3.28 6.27 8.05
CA VAL A 260 -2.72 5.24 8.93
C VAL A 260 -2.12 4.06 8.15
N ILE A 261 -2.61 3.77 6.94
CA ILE A 261 -2.05 2.70 6.07
C ILE A 261 -0.55 2.91 5.79
N SER A 262 -0.04 4.14 5.84
CA SER A 262 1.39 4.42 5.69
C SER A 262 2.27 3.74 6.74
N THR A 263 1.70 3.36 7.88
CA THR A 263 2.39 2.64 8.97
C THR A 263 2.26 1.12 8.86
N TYR A 264 1.53 0.61 7.86
CA TYR A 264 1.15 -0.80 7.74
C TYR A 264 2.37 -1.72 7.70
N GLN A 265 3.38 -1.43 6.89
CA GLN A 265 4.62 -2.22 6.85
C GLN A 265 5.26 -2.37 8.23
N GLN A 266 5.34 -1.28 9.01
CA GLN A 266 5.96 -1.26 10.34
C GLN A 266 5.15 -2.08 11.37
N LYS A 267 3.84 -2.19 11.16
CA LYS A 267 2.88 -2.84 12.07
C LYS A 267 2.42 -4.22 11.61
N SER A 268 2.78 -4.64 10.40
CA SER A 268 2.25 -5.85 9.75
C SER A 268 2.55 -7.16 10.50
N ALA A 269 3.55 -7.18 11.38
CA ALA A 269 3.83 -8.31 12.26
C ALA A 269 2.80 -8.47 13.41
N ASP A 270 2.10 -7.40 13.78
CA ASP A 270 1.08 -7.41 14.82
C ASP A 270 -0.31 -7.73 14.24
N LYS A 271 -0.71 -9.00 14.36
CA LYS A 271 -2.02 -9.48 13.91
C LYS A 271 -3.19 -8.73 14.56
N LYS A 272 -3.06 -8.31 15.82
CA LYS A 272 -4.11 -7.56 16.51
C LYS A 272 -4.26 -6.16 15.94
N TRP A 273 -3.14 -5.51 15.62
CA TRP A 273 -3.15 -4.22 14.94
C TRP A 273 -3.81 -4.33 13.56
N LEU A 274 -3.45 -5.35 12.76
CA LEU A 274 -4.05 -5.57 11.44
C LEU A 274 -5.57 -5.77 11.52
N TRP A 275 -6.02 -6.59 12.47
CA TRP A 275 -7.44 -6.83 12.69
C TRP A 275 -8.17 -5.57 13.17
N LEU A 276 -7.64 -4.86 14.17
CA LEU A 276 -8.22 -3.61 14.64
C LEU A 276 -8.24 -2.52 13.55
N TYR A 277 -7.21 -2.44 12.71
CA TYR A 277 -7.20 -1.51 11.58
C TYR A 277 -8.32 -1.84 10.58
N PHE A 278 -8.50 -3.13 10.25
CA PHE A 278 -9.61 -3.59 9.42
C PHE A 278 -10.99 -3.28 10.03
N ILE A 279 -11.17 -3.55 11.32
CA ILE A 279 -12.43 -3.21 12.04
C ILE A 279 -12.65 -1.69 12.07
N GLY A 280 -11.60 -0.91 12.31
CA GLY A 280 -11.65 0.54 12.26
C GLY A 280 -12.12 1.05 10.89
N LEU A 281 -11.56 0.51 9.80
CA LEU A 281 -11.98 0.83 8.44
C LEU A 281 -13.44 0.43 8.18
N LYS A 282 -13.89 -0.73 8.68
CA LYS A 282 -15.29 -1.17 8.54
C LYS A 282 -16.29 -0.27 9.25
N LEU A 283 -15.92 0.28 10.41
CA LEU A 283 -16.82 1.11 11.22
C LEU A 283 -16.78 2.59 10.84
N PHE A 284 -15.59 3.11 10.53
CA PHE A 284 -15.34 4.56 10.41
C PHE A 284 -14.92 5.00 9.02
N HIS A 285 -14.73 4.07 8.09
CA HIS A 285 -14.28 4.32 6.73
C HIS A 285 -12.87 4.96 6.67
N ALA A 286 -12.32 5.06 5.47
CA ALA A 286 -11.03 5.66 5.14
C ALA A 286 -11.17 7.15 4.74
N GLY A 287 -11.96 7.92 5.49
CA GLY A 287 -12.22 9.33 5.16
C GLY A 287 -12.73 9.51 3.72
N ASN A 288 -12.09 10.41 2.97
CA ASN A 288 -12.45 10.71 1.57
C ASN A 288 -11.80 9.76 0.54
N ASP A 289 -11.09 8.72 0.98
CA ASP A 289 -10.49 7.74 0.07
C ASP A 289 -11.53 6.77 -0.48
N SER A 290 -12.14 7.15 -1.61
CA SER A 290 -13.16 6.36 -2.28
C SER A 290 -12.68 4.97 -2.71
N TYR A 291 -11.39 4.82 -3.06
CA TYR A 291 -10.85 3.52 -3.45
C TYR A 291 -10.70 2.59 -2.25
N LEU A 292 -10.06 3.06 -1.17
CA LEU A 292 -9.87 2.25 0.04
C LEU A 292 -11.22 1.90 0.68
N ASN A 293 -12.20 2.82 0.65
CA ASN A 293 -13.56 2.52 1.09
C ASN A 293 -14.20 1.37 0.30
N LYS A 294 -14.14 1.42 -1.03
CA LYS A 294 -14.66 0.34 -1.88
C LYS A 294 -13.96 -1.00 -1.63
N VAL A 295 -12.65 -0.96 -1.43
CA VAL A 295 -11.82 -2.14 -1.09
C VAL A 295 -12.26 -2.75 0.24
N VAL A 296 -12.48 -1.91 1.25
CA VAL A 296 -12.93 -2.32 2.59
C VAL A 296 -14.33 -2.88 2.55
N GLU A 297 -15.26 -2.29 1.80
CA GLU A 297 -16.62 -2.79 1.62
C GLU A 297 -16.62 -4.24 1.13
N ALA A 298 -15.80 -4.55 0.12
CA ALA A 298 -15.67 -5.89 -0.44
C ALA A 298 -14.89 -6.88 0.46
N ALA A 299 -14.11 -6.41 1.43
CA ALA A 299 -13.25 -7.26 2.25
C ALA A 299 -14.01 -7.88 3.44
N SER A 300 -13.77 -9.16 3.73
CA SER A 300 -14.33 -9.86 4.90
C SER A 300 -13.30 -10.21 5.97
N SER A 301 -12.02 -9.91 5.73
CA SER A 301 -10.92 -10.14 6.67
C SER A 301 -9.73 -9.23 6.35
N PRO A 302 -8.73 -9.09 7.24
CA PRO A 302 -7.50 -8.35 6.95
C PRO A 302 -6.74 -8.88 5.73
N VAL A 303 -6.75 -10.19 5.50
CA VAL A 303 -6.17 -10.80 4.29
C VAL A 303 -6.99 -10.41 3.05
N GLY A 304 -8.32 -10.45 3.16
CA GLY A 304 -9.23 -10.00 2.11
C GLY A 304 -9.07 -8.53 1.75
N LEU A 305 -8.72 -7.67 2.72
CA LEU A 305 -8.40 -6.27 2.48
C LEU A 305 -7.21 -6.11 1.52
N VAL A 306 -6.10 -6.79 1.82
CA VAL A 306 -4.91 -6.79 0.95
C VAL A 306 -5.23 -7.36 -0.42
N HIS A 307 -5.99 -8.46 -0.47
CA HIS A 307 -6.41 -9.09 -1.72
C HIS A 307 -7.23 -8.13 -2.62
N ASN A 308 -8.17 -7.41 -2.01
CA ASN A 308 -9.05 -6.47 -2.71
C ASN A 308 -8.34 -5.17 -3.09
N LEU A 309 -7.32 -4.72 -2.34
CA LEU A 309 -6.47 -3.57 -2.71
C LEU A 309 -5.87 -3.74 -4.12
N TYR A 310 -5.51 -4.97 -4.50
CA TYR A 310 -4.99 -5.25 -5.84
C TYR A 310 -6.08 -5.28 -6.91
N ARG A 311 -7.24 -5.88 -6.62
CA ARG A 311 -8.21 -6.32 -7.63
C ARG A 311 -9.38 -5.36 -7.86
N THR A 312 -9.75 -4.55 -6.89
CA THR A 312 -10.94 -3.68 -6.96
C THR A 312 -10.86 -2.71 -8.14
N ILE A 313 -9.65 -2.27 -8.51
CA ILE A 313 -9.45 -1.41 -9.68
C ILE A 313 -9.90 -2.07 -11.00
N LEU A 314 -9.87 -3.40 -11.11
CA LEU A 314 -10.23 -4.14 -12.32
C LEU A 314 -11.72 -4.03 -12.67
N GLU A 315 -12.54 -3.54 -11.73
CA GLU A 315 -13.97 -3.25 -11.94
C GLU A 315 -14.21 -1.87 -12.55
N VAL A 316 -13.17 -1.03 -12.66
CA VAL A 316 -13.24 0.31 -13.22
C VAL A 316 -12.59 0.30 -14.60
N GLU A 317 -13.30 0.80 -15.61
CA GLU A 317 -12.78 0.90 -16.97
C GLU A 317 -11.77 2.07 -17.08
N PRO A 318 -10.67 1.93 -17.83
CA PRO A 318 -9.64 2.98 -17.93
C PRO A 318 -10.13 4.28 -18.57
N THR A 319 -11.23 4.21 -19.32
CA THR A 319 -11.87 5.38 -19.95
C THR A 319 -12.74 6.17 -18.98
N ASP A 320 -13.00 5.65 -17.78
CA ASP A 320 -13.76 6.38 -16.76
C ASP A 320 -12.94 7.56 -16.22
N SER A 321 -13.57 8.73 -16.13
CA SER A 321 -13.00 9.95 -15.57
C SER A 321 -12.41 9.78 -14.16
N ILE A 322 -12.92 8.85 -13.35
CA ILE A 322 -12.42 8.61 -11.99
C ILE A 322 -11.17 7.71 -11.96
N PHE A 323 -10.87 7.01 -13.06
CA PHE A 323 -9.85 5.94 -13.09
C PHE A 323 -8.48 6.43 -12.66
N ALA A 324 -8.01 7.56 -13.20
CA ALA A 324 -6.69 8.11 -12.88
C ALA A 324 -6.53 8.37 -11.38
N SER A 325 -7.54 8.99 -10.75
CA SER A 325 -7.52 9.27 -9.31
C SER A 325 -7.51 7.99 -8.45
N ILE A 326 -8.26 6.97 -8.88
CA ILE A 326 -8.30 5.66 -8.21
C ILE A 326 -6.96 4.94 -8.38
N TYR A 327 -6.38 4.98 -9.56
CA TYR A 327 -5.09 4.39 -9.88
C TYR A 327 -3.99 4.96 -8.99
N ASP A 328 -3.91 6.29 -8.86
CA ASP A 328 -2.90 6.96 -8.03
C ASP A 328 -3.04 6.60 -6.55
N ARG A 329 -4.27 6.60 -6.02
CA ARG A 329 -4.53 6.18 -4.63
C ARG A 329 -4.16 4.72 -4.43
N ARG A 330 -4.57 3.82 -5.33
CA ARG A 330 -4.17 2.41 -5.30
C ARG A 330 -2.66 2.25 -5.28
N LYS A 331 -1.95 2.89 -6.20
CA LYS A 331 -0.48 2.79 -6.32
C LYS A 331 0.21 3.20 -5.01
N ALA A 332 -0.26 4.27 -4.37
CA ALA A 332 0.24 4.69 -3.05
C ALA A 332 -0.06 3.65 -1.95
N HIS A 333 -1.27 3.10 -1.91
CA HIS A 333 -1.65 2.06 -0.93
C HIS A 333 -0.82 0.78 -1.08
N LEU A 334 -0.56 0.34 -2.32
CA LEU A 334 0.25 -0.86 -2.58
C LEU A 334 1.70 -0.69 -2.06
N ASN A 335 2.28 0.50 -2.24
CA ASN A 335 3.58 0.83 -1.63
C ASN A 335 3.52 0.86 -0.10
N ALA A 336 2.45 1.43 0.49
CA ALA A 336 2.28 1.50 1.93
C ALA A 336 2.17 0.12 2.60
N ILE A 337 1.59 -0.88 1.91
CA ILE A 337 1.53 -2.28 2.39
C ILE A 337 2.76 -3.11 2.00
N GLY A 338 3.69 -2.54 1.23
CA GLY A 338 4.96 -3.16 0.87
C GLY A 338 4.93 -4.17 -0.26
N ASN A 339 3.94 -4.09 -1.13
CA ASN A 339 3.81 -4.93 -2.32
C ASN A 339 4.06 -6.44 -2.06
N PRO A 340 3.21 -7.15 -1.26
CA PRO A 340 3.43 -8.55 -0.92
C PRO A 340 3.58 -9.45 -2.16
N LEU A 341 4.70 -10.19 -2.25
CA LEU A 341 5.12 -10.92 -3.45
C LEU A 341 4.04 -11.85 -4.01
N ASP A 342 3.34 -12.59 -3.16
CA ASP A 342 2.28 -13.51 -3.59
C ASP A 342 1.09 -12.78 -4.22
N GLU A 343 0.74 -11.61 -3.70
CA GLU A 343 -0.36 -10.80 -4.24
C GLU A 343 0.03 -10.10 -5.54
N VAL A 344 1.27 -9.59 -5.64
CA VAL A 344 1.81 -9.06 -6.89
C VAL A 344 1.77 -10.12 -8.00
N ASN A 345 2.30 -11.31 -7.73
CA ASN A 345 2.32 -12.41 -8.70
C ASN A 345 0.92 -12.85 -9.13
N ASN A 346 -0.03 -12.93 -8.19
CA ASN A 346 -1.41 -13.29 -8.49
C ASN A 346 -2.14 -12.19 -9.27
N PHE A 347 -1.91 -10.91 -8.93
CA PHE A 347 -2.45 -9.79 -9.67
C PHE A 347 -1.94 -9.75 -11.10
N CYS A 348 -0.62 -9.91 -11.33
CA CYS A 348 -0.03 -9.99 -12.67
C CYS A 348 -0.63 -11.10 -13.54
N LYS A 349 -1.06 -12.22 -12.94
CA LYS A 349 -1.79 -13.29 -13.67
C LYS A 349 -3.22 -12.86 -14.03
N ILE A 350 -3.95 -12.26 -13.09
CA ILE A 350 -5.36 -11.89 -13.27
C ILE A 350 -5.50 -10.71 -14.24
N VAL A 351 -4.66 -9.68 -14.12
CA VAL A 351 -4.75 -8.46 -14.95
C VAL A 351 -4.56 -8.75 -16.44
N GLN A 352 -3.81 -9.79 -16.80
CA GLN A 352 -3.66 -10.24 -18.18
C GLN A 352 -4.99 -10.65 -18.84
N SER A 353 -6.03 -10.97 -18.06
CA SER A 353 -7.39 -11.23 -18.59
C SER A 353 -8.02 -10.00 -19.26
N LYS A 354 -7.51 -8.78 -19.00
CA LYS A 354 -7.94 -7.53 -19.64
C LYS A 354 -7.35 -7.32 -21.05
N GLY A 355 -6.57 -8.26 -21.56
CA GLY A 355 -5.96 -8.16 -22.90
C GLY A 355 -5.03 -6.95 -23.00
N LYS A 356 -5.14 -6.16 -24.09
CA LYS A 356 -4.32 -4.95 -24.27
C LYS A 356 -4.52 -3.91 -23.16
N TYR A 357 -5.74 -3.81 -22.60
CA TYR A 357 -6.05 -2.84 -21.55
C TYR A 357 -5.39 -3.17 -20.21
N ALA A 358 -4.79 -4.36 -20.05
CA ALA A 358 -4.02 -4.72 -18.85
C ALA A 358 -2.93 -3.68 -18.52
N LEU A 359 -2.36 -3.03 -19.54
CA LEU A 359 -1.30 -2.03 -19.36
C LEU A 359 -1.72 -0.87 -18.44
N TYR A 360 -2.99 -0.45 -18.48
CA TYR A 360 -3.54 0.65 -17.67
C TYR A 360 -3.57 0.37 -16.16
N TYR A 361 -3.53 -0.89 -15.76
CA TYR A 361 -3.73 -1.31 -14.36
C TYR A 361 -2.43 -1.67 -13.64
N LEU A 362 -1.33 -1.80 -14.37
CA LEU A 362 -0.01 -2.12 -13.84
C LEU A 362 0.64 -0.87 -13.24
N THR A 363 1.52 -1.08 -12.27
CA THR A 363 2.36 -0.04 -11.70
C THR A 363 3.84 -0.33 -11.94
N ASP A 364 4.71 0.62 -11.60
CA ASP A 364 6.16 0.45 -11.56
C ASP A 364 6.67 0.21 -10.13
N ASN A 365 5.78 -0.14 -9.19
CA ASN A 365 6.14 -0.41 -7.79
C ASN A 365 7.02 -1.67 -7.64
N THR A 366 6.91 -2.62 -8.58
CA THR A 366 7.55 -3.93 -8.51
C THR A 366 8.20 -4.35 -9.82
N ILE A 367 9.27 -5.16 -9.74
CA ILE A 367 9.95 -5.70 -10.93
C ILE A 367 8.98 -6.57 -11.75
N GLN A 368 8.14 -7.36 -11.10
CA GLN A 368 7.18 -8.26 -11.75
C GLN A 368 6.16 -7.51 -12.62
N GLU A 369 5.68 -6.35 -12.15
CA GLU A 369 4.79 -5.51 -12.95
C GLU A 369 5.56 -4.82 -14.10
N LYS A 370 6.76 -4.29 -13.85
CA LYS A 370 7.63 -3.70 -14.90
C LYS A 370 7.95 -4.70 -16.02
N GLU A 371 8.29 -5.94 -15.68
CA GLU A 371 8.52 -7.01 -16.65
C GLU A 371 7.24 -7.35 -17.44
N LEU A 372 6.09 -7.39 -16.76
CA LEU A 372 4.80 -7.61 -17.42
C LEU A 372 4.45 -6.44 -18.37
N ILE A 373 4.81 -5.20 -18.04
CA ILE A 373 4.68 -4.06 -18.94
C ILE A 373 5.44 -4.34 -20.25
N PHE A 374 6.72 -4.72 -20.20
CA PHE A 374 7.48 -5.07 -21.41
C PHE A 374 6.84 -6.21 -22.21
N LYS A 375 6.33 -7.24 -21.54
CA LYS A 375 5.62 -8.35 -22.19
C LYS A 375 4.35 -7.88 -22.91
N LEU A 376 3.61 -6.94 -22.33
CA LEU A 376 2.41 -6.38 -22.95
C LEU A 376 2.76 -5.42 -24.10
N LEU A 377 3.86 -4.68 -24.01
CA LEU A 377 4.36 -3.82 -25.10
C LEU A 377 4.78 -4.64 -26.32
N ASP A 378 5.54 -5.72 -26.12
CA ASP A 378 5.88 -6.69 -27.16
C ASP A 378 4.62 -7.23 -27.86
N ARG A 379 3.60 -7.59 -27.07
CA ARG A 379 2.37 -8.19 -27.60
C ARG A 379 1.42 -7.20 -28.28
N TYR A 380 1.19 -6.03 -27.68
CA TYR A 380 0.06 -5.16 -28.02
C TYR A 380 0.45 -3.76 -28.50
N SER A 381 1.73 -3.44 -28.64
CA SER A 381 2.19 -2.10 -29.09
C SER A 381 1.52 -1.58 -30.37
N GLU A 382 1.20 -2.48 -31.31
CA GLU A 382 0.56 -2.13 -32.58
C GLU A 382 -0.97 -1.90 -32.45
N ASP A 383 -1.57 -2.24 -31.30
CA ASP A 383 -2.99 -2.02 -31.01
C ASP A 383 -3.28 -0.64 -30.39
N PHE A 384 -2.25 0.19 -30.25
CA PHE A 384 -2.28 1.52 -29.64
C PHE A 384 -1.74 2.58 -30.61
N GLU A 385 -2.33 3.77 -30.55
CA GLU A 385 -1.62 4.93 -31.08
C GLU A 385 -0.41 5.24 -30.19
N ARG A 386 0.71 5.68 -30.80
CA ARG A 386 1.93 5.98 -30.05
C ARG A 386 1.72 7.06 -28.97
N ALA A 387 0.87 8.05 -29.25
CA ALA A 387 0.52 9.09 -28.28
C ALA A 387 -0.25 8.53 -27.07
N GLU A 388 -1.21 7.62 -27.31
CA GLU A 388 -1.93 6.91 -26.26
C GLU A 388 -0.95 6.09 -25.41
N LEU A 389 -0.08 5.30 -26.05
CA LEU A 389 0.89 4.46 -25.36
C LEU A 389 1.84 5.29 -24.47
N PHE A 390 2.31 6.42 -24.97
CA PHE A 390 3.16 7.33 -24.21
C PHE A 390 2.41 7.99 -23.05
N SER A 391 1.11 8.27 -23.20
CA SER A 391 0.27 8.75 -22.11
C SER A 391 0.09 7.68 -21.03
N ILE A 392 -0.11 6.42 -21.41
CA ILE A 392 -0.22 5.30 -20.46
C ILE A 392 1.09 5.16 -19.67
N LEU A 393 2.22 5.03 -20.38
CA LEU A 393 3.54 4.89 -19.75
C LEU A 393 3.89 6.07 -18.84
N GLY A 394 3.42 7.28 -19.16
CA GLY A 394 3.58 8.46 -18.30
C GLY A 394 2.97 8.30 -16.90
N HIS A 395 1.92 7.49 -16.74
CA HIS A 395 1.33 7.17 -15.44
C HIS A 395 1.81 5.83 -14.86
N VAL A 396 1.96 4.80 -15.71
CA VAL A 396 2.22 3.43 -15.23
C VAL A 396 3.69 3.11 -15.04
N TYR A 397 4.58 3.69 -15.85
CA TYR A 397 6.02 3.52 -15.73
C TYR A 397 6.79 4.78 -16.21
N PRO A 398 6.80 5.84 -15.38
CA PRO A 398 7.37 7.14 -15.75
C PRO A 398 8.84 7.09 -16.18
N ASP A 399 9.67 6.22 -15.60
CA ASP A 399 11.09 6.10 -15.99
C ASP A 399 11.23 5.57 -17.44
N LEU A 400 10.44 4.57 -17.82
CA LEU A 400 10.41 4.07 -19.19
C LEU A 400 9.86 5.13 -20.16
N ARG A 401 8.87 5.92 -19.72
CA ARG A 401 8.40 7.08 -20.49
C ARG A 401 9.48 8.13 -20.67
N ALA A 402 10.30 8.40 -19.66
CA ALA A 402 11.41 9.34 -19.72
C ALA A 402 12.53 8.86 -20.66
N TYR A 403 12.81 7.56 -20.70
CA TYR A 403 13.69 6.96 -21.71
C TYR A 403 13.19 7.20 -23.14
N LEU A 404 11.87 7.10 -23.37
CA LEU A 404 11.25 7.38 -24.67
C LEU A 404 11.12 8.87 -25.02
N THR A 405 11.50 9.79 -24.11
CA THR A 405 11.49 11.24 -24.39
C THR A 405 12.52 11.57 -25.48
N PRO A 406 12.17 12.37 -26.50
CA PRO A 406 13.11 12.78 -27.54
C PRO A 406 14.29 13.58 -26.97
N TYR A 407 15.48 13.33 -27.48
CA TYR A 407 16.63 14.22 -27.34
C TYR A 407 16.87 14.91 -28.68
N ARG A 408 17.19 16.21 -28.64
CA ARG A 408 17.41 17.01 -29.85
C ARG A 408 18.90 17.05 -30.19
N PHE A 409 19.31 16.24 -31.15
CA PHE A 409 20.65 16.19 -31.72
C PHE A 409 20.95 17.36 -32.67
N LYS A 410 19.94 18.18 -33.00
CA LYS A 410 20.04 19.27 -33.99
C LYS A 410 20.40 18.75 -35.39
N ASN A 411 20.02 17.51 -35.66
CA ASN A 411 20.21 16.83 -36.92
C ASN A 411 19.03 15.89 -37.15
N GLU A 412 18.31 16.08 -38.26
CA GLU A 412 17.07 15.36 -38.55
C GLU A 412 17.26 13.84 -38.62
N LEU A 413 18.39 13.36 -39.16
CA LEU A 413 18.68 11.92 -39.20
C LEU A 413 18.82 11.36 -37.79
N LEU A 414 19.64 11.97 -36.93
CA LEU A 414 19.87 11.49 -35.57
C LEU A 414 18.61 11.61 -34.70
N ASP A 415 17.87 12.71 -34.83
CA ASP A 415 16.61 12.94 -34.11
C ASP A 415 15.60 11.82 -34.40
N ASN A 416 15.39 11.51 -35.69
CA ASN A 416 14.46 10.47 -36.11
C ASN A 416 14.98 9.06 -35.79
N TYR A 417 16.26 8.79 -36.07
CA TYR A 417 16.85 7.46 -35.87
C TYR A 417 16.77 7.02 -34.42
N PHE A 418 17.23 7.84 -33.47
CA PHE A 418 17.23 7.45 -32.07
C PHE A 418 15.83 7.40 -31.47
N GLN A 419 14.89 8.20 -31.95
CA GLN A 419 13.52 8.10 -31.49
C GLN A 419 12.87 6.77 -31.92
N GLU A 420 13.08 6.36 -33.17
CA GLU A 420 12.57 5.07 -33.66
C GLU A 420 13.31 3.88 -33.05
N TYR A 421 14.64 3.96 -32.88
CA TYR A 421 15.45 2.92 -32.25
C TYR A 421 14.95 2.61 -30.84
N LYS A 422 14.79 3.63 -29.99
CA LYS A 422 14.34 3.47 -28.60
C LYS A 422 12.94 2.87 -28.53
N TYR A 423 12.02 3.33 -29.38
CA TYR A 423 10.66 2.80 -29.43
C TYR A 423 10.67 1.30 -29.77
N GLN A 424 11.38 0.93 -30.84
CA GLN A 424 11.53 -0.45 -31.31
C GLN A 424 12.24 -1.37 -30.30
N LYS A 425 13.26 -0.86 -29.59
CA LYS A 425 13.90 -1.56 -28.48
C LYS A 425 12.88 -1.89 -27.40
N VAL A 426 12.07 -0.92 -26.97
CA VAL A 426 11.07 -1.09 -25.90
C VAL A 426 9.93 -2.03 -26.29
N VAL A 427 9.43 -1.93 -27.53
CA VAL A 427 8.37 -2.83 -28.02
C VAL A 427 8.92 -4.14 -28.59
N ASN A 428 10.23 -4.34 -28.54
CA ASN A 428 10.93 -5.56 -28.95
C ASN A 428 10.64 -5.99 -30.41
N LYS A 429 10.55 -5.02 -31.32
CA LYS A 429 10.23 -5.24 -32.75
C LYS A 429 11.11 -4.40 -33.65
N ILE A 430 11.32 -4.87 -34.86
CA ILE A 430 12.01 -4.14 -35.93
C ILE A 430 11.01 -3.86 -37.04
N PHE A 431 10.79 -2.59 -37.36
CA PHE A 431 9.88 -2.15 -38.42
C PHE A 431 10.61 -2.01 -39.75
N PRO A 432 9.96 -2.36 -40.89
CA PRO A 432 10.59 -2.30 -42.21
C PRO A 432 11.18 -0.93 -42.57
N ASN A 433 10.43 0.15 -42.33
CA ASN A 433 10.89 1.51 -42.64
C ASN A 433 12.13 1.91 -41.86
N PHE A 434 12.30 1.40 -40.63
CA PHE A 434 13.50 1.66 -39.86
C PHE A 434 14.68 0.85 -40.38
N MET A 435 14.47 -0.39 -40.81
CA MET A 435 15.53 -1.19 -41.46
C MET A 435 16.03 -0.55 -42.75
N GLU A 436 15.17 0.10 -43.53
CA GLU A 436 15.62 0.86 -44.70
C GLU A 436 16.61 1.98 -44.31
N VAL A 437 16.38 2.65 -43.18
CA VAL A 437 17.30 3.67 -42.65
C VAL A 437 18.60 3.03 -42.16
N VAL A 438 18.54 1.91 -41.45
CA VAL A 438 19.72 1.16 -40.97
C VAL A 438 20.58 0.71 -42.14
N GLU A 439 20.01 0.05 -43.15
CA GLU A 439 20.76 -0.43 -44.32
C GLU A 439 21.33 0.72 -45.16
N LYS A 440 20.59 1.83 -45.27
CA LYS A 440 21.11 3.04 -45.92
C LYS A 440 22.33 3.59 -45.18
N GLN A 441 22.22 3.78 -43.86
CA GLN A 441 23.32 4.31 -43.05
C GLN A 441 24.49 3.34 -42.90
N ALA A 442 24.26 2.04 -43.08
CA ALA A 442 25.32 1.06 -43.16
C ALA A 442 26.26 1.30 -44.34
N VAL A 443 25.79 1.97 -45.41
CA VAL A 443 26.58 2.33 -46.59
C VAL A 443 27.03 3.80 -46.53
N ASP A 444 26.07 4.71 -46.36
CA ASP A 444 26.29 6.17 -46.44
C ASP A 444 27.16 6.70 -45.30
N ARG A 445 26.94 6.17 -44.08
CA ARG A 445 27.70 6.52 -42.86
C ARG A 445 27.80 8.03 -42.64
N ASP A 446 26.67 8.73 -42.78
CA ASP A 446 26.60 10.19 -42.66
C ASP A 446 27.06 10.67 -41.29
N TYR A 447 27.03 9.80 -40.27
CA TYR A 447 27.60 10.05 -38.95
C TYR A 447 29.06 10.50 -38.97
N ASN A 448 29.86 10.13 -39.98
CA ASN A 448 31.26 10.59 -40.10
C ASN A 448 31.36 12.09 -40.38
N ILE A 449 30.33 12.67 -41.00
CA ILE A 449 30.21 14.10 -41.28
C ILE A 449 29.48 14.81 -40.14
N ILE A 450 28.46 14.16 -39.57
CA ILE A 450 27.60 14.74 -38.54
C ILE A 450 28.30 14.78 -37.17
N LEU A 451 29.03 13.72 -36.81
CA LEU A 451 29.62 13.55 -35.47
C LEU A 451 31.14 13.69 -35.50
N GLN A 452 31.66 14.57 -34.64
CA GLN A 452 33.09 14.68 -34.42
C GLN A 452 33.63 13.47 -33.65
N PRO A 453 34.89 13.04 -33.91
CA PRO A 453 35.56 12.04 -33.07
C PRO A 453 35.60 12.49 -31.62
N ARG A 454 35.30 11.59 -30.66
CA ARG A 454 35.35 11.91 -29.22
C ARG A 454 36.71 12.45 -28.80
N SER A 455 37.78 11.84 -29.34
CA SER A 455 39.18 12.26 -29.19
C SER A 455 39.40 13.77 -29.47
N SER A 456 38.72 14.33 -30.48
CA SER A 456 38.85 15.75 -30.84
C SER A 456 38.11 16.72 -29.90
N VAL A 457 37.18 16.21 -29.08
CA VAL A 457 36.34 17.02 -28.19
C VAL A 457 36.90 17.05 -26.77
N ILE A 458 37.46 15.92 -26.30
CA ILE A 458 37.91 15.77 -24.89
C ILE A 458 39.01 16.75 -24.50
N GLU A 459 39.88 17.15 -25.42
CA GLU A 459 40.96 18.11 -25.16
C GLU A 459 40.45 19.50 -24.76
N GLY A 460 39.25 19.87 -25.19
CA GLY A 460 38.61 21.16 -24.90
C GLY A 460 37.79 21.18 -23.62
N ILE A 461 37.71 20.07 -22.88
CA ILE A 461 36.88 19.99 -21.66
C ILE A 461 37.64 20.60 -20.49
N ASP A 462 37.00 21.54 -19.80
CA ASP A 462 37.53 22.08 -18.56
C ASP A 462 37.49 21.01 -17.46
N VAL A 463 38.65 20.58 -16.98
CA VAL A 463 38.78 19.58 -15.92
C VAL A 463 39.01 20.21 -14.54
N THR A 464 38.92 21.53 -14.42
CA THR A 464 39.11 22.24 -13.15
C THR A 464 38.06 21.80 -12.14
N ASN A 465 38.52 21.20 -11.03
CA ASN A 465 37.68 20.72 -9.94
C ASN A 465 36.52 19.82 -10.44
N ALA A 466 36.83 18.92 -11.38
CA ALA A 466 35.88 18.05 -12.04
C ALA A 466 36.17 16.56 -11.76
N GLN A 467 35.13 15.79 -11.47
CA GLN A 467 35.20 14.34 -11.31
C GLN A 467 34.64 13.63 -12.53
N THR A 468 35.45 12.78 -13.16
CA THR A 468 35.04 11.99 -14.32
C THR A 468 34.46 10.64 -13.89
N TYR A 469 33.32 10.27 -14.47
CA TYR A 469 32.68 8.98 -14.37
C TYR A 469 32.64 8.33 -15.76
N PHE A 470 33.38 7.24 -15.92
CA PHE A 470 33.39 6.45 -17.14
C PHE A 470 32.30 5.37 -17.07
N THR A 471 31.31 5.44 -17.95
CA THR A 471 30.20 4.48 -18.05
C THR A 471 30.37 3.59 -19.28
N ASP A 472 30.69 2.32 -19.04
CA ASP A 472 30.90 1.32 -20.09
C ASP A 472 29.59 1.01 -20.82
N ALA A 473 29.61 1.03 -22.16
CA ALA A 473 28.47 0.77 -23.03
C ALA A 473 27.26 1.72 -22.85
N MET A 474 27.45 3.00 -22.54
CA MET A 474 26.36 4.00 -22.41
C MET A 474 26.22 4.88 -23.66
N GLY A 475 25.48 4.40 -24.67
CA GLY A 475 25.20 5.16 -25.90
C GLY A 475 24.25 6.35 -25.69
N VAL A 476 24.03 7.14 -26.75
CA VAL A 476 23.16 8.35 -26.69
C VAL A 476 21.66 8.04 -26.52
N GLU A 477 21.25 6.77 -26.59
CA GLU A 477 19.85 6.38 -26.36
C GLU A 477 19.31 6.83 -24.98
N TYR A 478 20.17 6.94 -23.97
CA TYR A 478 19.77 7.29 -22.61
C TYR A 478 19.59 8.79 -22.38
N LEU A 479 19.95 9.66 -23.34
CA LEU A 479 19.98 11.11 -23.13
C LEU A 479 18.63 11.69 -22.68
N GLY A 480 17.51 11.22 -23.25
CA GLY A 480 16.17 11.65 -22.84
C GLY A 480 15.88 11.34 -21.37
N TYR A 481 16.29 10.17 -20.89
CA TYR A 481 16.16 9.75 -19.49
C TYR A 481 17.09 10.56 -18.59
N ILE A 482 18.39 10.62 -18.93
CA ILE A 482 19.41 11.32 -18.13
C ILE A 482 19.01 12.77 -17.91
N LEU A 483 18.62 13.48 -18.96
CA LEU A 483 18.20 14.88 -18.87
C LEU A 483 16.93 15.06 -18.01
N SER A 484 15.94 14.16 -18.16
CA SER A 484 14.74 14.16 -17.31
C SER A 484 15.07 13.93 -15.83
N ARG A 485 16.04 13.06 -15.54
CA ARG A 485 16.52 12.81 -14.17
C ARG A 485 17.34 13.97 -13.62
N CYS A 486 18.25 14.55 -14.41
CA CYS A 486 18.97 15.77 -14.05
C CYS A 486 18.01 16.89 -13.65
N HIS A 487 16.92 17.09 -14.39
CA HIS A 487 15.87 18.05 -14.03
C HIS A 487 15.31 17.81 -12.63
N THR A 488 14.87 16.57 -12.38
CA THR A 488 14.21 16.18 -11.13
C THR A 488 15.16 16.30 -9.94
N LEU A 489 16.46 16.16 -10.19
CA LEU A 489 17.52 16.33 -9.22
C LEU A 489 18.07 17.76 -9.15
N GLU A 490 17.50 18.72 -9.88
CA GLU A 490 17.97 20.12 -9.96
C GLU A 490 19.47 20.20 -10.34
N LEU A 491 19.84 19.50 -11.42
CA LEU A 491 21.17 19.50 -12.02
C LEU A 491 21.11 20.13 -13.41
N MET A 492 22.13 20.90 -13.75
CA MET A 492 22.36 21.39 -15.11
C MET A 492 23.24 20.38 -15.85
N ALA A 493 22.83 19.98 -17.05
CA ALA A 493 23.57 19.08 -17.91
C ALA A 493 23.85 19.73 -19.26
N LYS A 494 25.12 19.72 -19.68
CA LYS A 494 25.53 20.10 -21.03
C LYS A 494 26.00 18.84 -21.75
N VAL A 495 25.35 18.53 -22.85
CA VAL A 495 25.61 17.32 -23.64
C VAL A 495 26.41 17.69 -24.88
N THR A 496 27.48 16.94 -25.14
CA THR A 496 28.18 16.92 -26.43
C THR A 496 28.11 15.51 -26.98
N VAL A 497 27.60 15.36 -28.20
CA VAL A 497 27.47 14.04 -28.86
C VAL A 497 28.62 13.87 -29.84
N CYS A 498 29.32 12.75 -29.72
CA CYS A 498 30.51 12.42 -30.50
C CYS A 498 30.37 11.02 -31.11
N ARG A 499 31.28 10.66 -32.01
CA ARG A 499 31.50 9.25 -32.40
C ARG A 499 32.68 8.66 -31.66
N CYS A 500 32.54 7.42 -31.21
CA CYS A 500 33.65 6.64 -30.66
C CYS A 500 34.62 6.19 -31.75
N GLU A 501 35.76 5.64 -31.34
CA GLU A 501 36.68 4.94 -32.25
C GLU A 501 36.17 3.54 -32.56
N LEU A 502 36.53 3.01 -33.73
CA LEU A 502 36.11 1.70 -34.20
C LEU A 502 37.25 0.66 -34.11
N PRO A 503 36.93 -0.64 -33.90
CA PRO A 503 35.62 -1.17 -33.52
C PRO A 503 35.14 -0.60 -32.18
N SER A 504 33.81 -0.51 -32.00
CA SER A 504 33.17 0.05 -30.80
C SER A 504 33.32 -0.87 -29.58
N ILE A 505 34.56 -1.00 -29.12
CA ILE A 505 34.99 -1.84 -27.99
C ILE A 505 35.88 -1.03 -27.05
N THR A 506 35.82 -1.34 -25.76
CA THR A 506 36.56 -0.66 -24.70
C THR A 506 38.07 -0.59 -24.95
N SER A 507 38.68 -1.61 -25.55
CA SER A 507 40.13 -1.62 -25.78
C SER A 507 40.62 -0.58 -26.79
N ARG A 508 39.74 -0.10 -27.68
CA ARG A 508 40.02 0.95 -28.67
C ARG A 508 39.63 2.35 -28.19
N ASN A 509 38.86 2.43 -27.12
CA ASN A 509 38.20 3.65 -26.65
C ASN A 509 38.68 4.01 -25.23
N LYS A 510 39.98 4.32 -25.10
CA LYS A 510 40.62 4.69 -23.82
C LYS A 510 41.35 6.03 -23.86
N GLU A 511 41.28 6.74 -24.97
CA GLU A 511 42.02 7.99 -25.18
C GLU A 511 41.66 9.09 -24.17
N PHE A 512 40.45 9.06 -23.61
CA PHE A 512 40.02 10.01 -22.58
C PHE A 512 40.65 9.78 -21.21
N TRP A 513 41.25 8.61 -20.95
CA TRP A 513 41.90 8.33 -19.67
C TRP A 513 43.10 9.24 -19.42
N ASP A 514 43.86 9.53 -20.47
CA ASP A 514 45.05 10.38 -20.40
C ASP A 514 44.71 11.86 -20.18
N VAL A 515 43.47 12.27 -20.53
CA VAL A 515 43.02 13.67 -20.49
C VAL A 515 42.14 13.96 -19.26
N LEU A 516 41.24 13.05 -18.90
CA LEU A 516 40.17 13.29 -17.92
C LEU A 516 40.42 12.64 -16.55
N SER A 517 41.54 11.93 -16.38
CA SER A 517 41.97 11.36 -15.10
C SER A 517 43.10 12.20 -14.52
N THR A 518 42.95 12.68 -13.29
CA THR A 518 43.99 13.44 -12.58
C THR A 518 44.40 12.74 -11.28
N GLU A 519 45.52 13.13 -10.68
CA GLU A 519 45.93 12.58 -9.36
C GLU A 519 44.90 12.89 -8.27
N GLN A 520 44.26 14.06 -8.34
CA GLN A 520 43.25 14.48 -7.37
C GLN A 520 41.88 13.85 -7.65
N PHE A 521 41.50 13.75 -8.92
CA PHE A 521 40.23 13.19 -9.39
C PHE A 521 40.51 12.08 -10.40
N PRO A 522 40.83 10.86 -9.92
CA PRO A 522 40.97 9.71 -10.81
C PRO A 522 39.59 9.32 -11.37
N ILE A 523 39.57 8.78 -12.60
CA ILE A 523 38.33 8.30 -13.23
C ILE A 523 37.66 7.22 -12.35
N ILE A 524 36.34 7.36 -12.17
CA ILE A 524 35.50 6.35 -11.52
C ILE A 524 34.80 5.53 -12.61
N THR A 525 35.14 4.24 -12.69
CA THR A 525 34.51 3.30 -13.64
C THR A 525 33.14 2.83 -13.16
N VAL A 526 32.18 2.81 -14.07
CA VAL A 526 30.83 2.27 -13.93
C VAL A 526 30.61 1.25 -15.05
N ASP A 527 30.96 -0.01 -14.76
CA ASP A 527 30.97 -1.12 -15.74
C ASP A 527 29.74 -2.04 -15.68
N LYS A 528 28.82 -1.77 -14.75
CA LYS A 528 27.65 -2.63 -14.50
C LYS A 528 26.68 -2.67 -15.68
N ILE A 529 26.60 -1.60 -16.47
CA ILE A 529 25.74 -1.54 -17.66
C ILE A 529 26.22 -2.56 -18.71
N ASP A 530 27.51 -2.56 -19.05
CA ASP A 530 28.09 -3.54 -19.97
C ASP A 530 28.01 -4.98 -19.44
N LYS A 531 28.22 -5.20 -18.13
CA LYS A 531 28.06 -6.53 -17.51
C LYS A 531 26.65 -7.11 -17.68
N ILE A 532 25.61 -6.28 -17.52
CA ILE A 532 24.22 -6.70 -17.78
C ILE A 532 24.06 -7.13 -19.25
N LYS A 533 24.66 -6.39 -20.19
CA LYS A 533 24.59 -6.67 -21.64
C LYS A 533 25.32 -7.95 -22.06
N HIS A 534 26.40 -8.31 -21.37
CA HIS A 534 27.23 -9.47 -21.70
C HIS A 534 26.82 -10.77 -21.01
N HIS A 535 26.50 -10.69 -19.73
CA HIS A 535 26.36 -11.88 -18.89
C HIS A 535 24.92 -12.15 -18.45
N GLY A 536 23.99 -11.21 -18.70
CA GLY A 536 22.66 -11.30 -18.09
C GLY A 536 22.76 -11.45 -16.57
N GLU A 537 23.78 -10.82 -15.96
CA GLU A 537 23.93 -10.77 -14.50
C GLU A 537 22.59 -10.36 -13.87
N GLU A 538 22.27 -10.94 -12.71
CA GLU A 538 20.95 -10.80 -12.04
C GLU A 538 19.79 -11.63 -12.62
N GLY A 539 20.06 -12.64 -13.48
CA GLY A 539 19.11 -13.72 -13.80
C GLY A 539 18.41 -13.60 -15.16
N TYR A 540 18.91 -12.73 -16.04
CA TYR A 540 18.36 -12.55 -17.39
C TYR A 540 18.85 -13.66 -18.33
N ASP A 541 18.17 -14.80 -18.29
CA ASP A 541 18.44 -15.94 -19.18
C ASP A 541 17.66 -15.82 -20.50
N TYR A 542 18.35 -15.33 -21.54
CA TYR A 542 17.82 -15.16 -22.91
C TYR A 542 17.87 -16.45 -23.75
N SER A 543 18.26 -17.61 -23.17
CA SER A 543 18.21 -18.90 -23.87
C SER A 543 16.78 -19.37 -24.12
N ARG A 544 15.79 -18.78 -23.43
CA ARG A 544 14.36 -19.09 -23.60
C ARG A 544 13.66 -18.01 -24.42
N GLU A 545 12.83 -18.46 -25.35
CA GLU A 545 12.09 -17.60 -26.29
C GLU A 545 11.10 -16.64 -25.59
N ASP A 546 10.53 -17.06 -24.46
CA ASP A 546 9.65 -16.24 -23.59
C ASP A 546 10.41 -15.18 -22.76
N ARG A 547 11.74 -15.13 -22.86
CA ARG A 547 12.63 -14.20 -22.12
C ARG A 547 13.43 -13.28 -23.03
N LYS A 548 13.13 -13.22 -24.33
CA LYS A 548 13.75 -12.28 -25.27
C LYS A 548 13.26 -10.83 -25.16
N LEU A 549 12.64 -10.45 -24.05
CA LEU A 549 12.12 -9.11 -23.82
C LEU A 549 13.25 -8.17 -23.35
N PRO A 550 13.15 -6.84 -23.61
CA PRO A 550 14.16 -5.85 -23.22
C PRO A 550 14.11 -5.50 -21.72
N ILE A 551 13.91 -6.49 -20.84
CA ILE A 551 13.72 -6.29 -19.38
C ILE A 551 14.98 -5.81 -18.65
N HIS A 552 16.17 -6.02 -19.24
CA HIS A 552 17.44 -5.49 -18.73
C HIS A 552 17.42 -3.96 -18.61
N LEU A 553 16.64 -3.27 -19.45
CA LEU A 553 16.48 -1.82 -19.41
C LEU A 553 15.99 -1.31 -18.05
N ILE A 554 15.24 -2.13 -17.28
CA ILE A 554 14.83 -1.80 -15.91
C ILE A 554 16.06 -1.46 -15.06
N ARG A 555 17.06 -2.35 -15.06
CA ARG A 555 18.26 -2.19 -14.23
C ARG A 555 19.21 -1.14 -14.78
N GLU A 556 19.31 -1.00 -16.11
CA GLU A 556 20.11 0.07 -16.72
C GLU A 556 19.64 1.46 -16.29
N LEU A 557 18.33 1.72 -16.31
CA LEU A 557 17.75 2.99 -15.89
C LEU A 557 17.94 3.24 -14.38
N GLU A 558 17.85 2.20 -13.55
CA GLU A 558 18.12 2.30 -12.10
C GLU A 558 19.59 2.63 -11.82
N LEU A 559 20.53 1.99 -12.51
CA LEU A 559 21.97 2.26 -12.36
C LEU A 559 22.34 3.70 -12.77
N ILE A 560 21.72 4.21 -13.84
CA ILE A 560 21.90 5.60 -14.26
C ILE A 560 21.33 6.56 -13.20
N ASP A 561 20.15 6.29 -12.64
CA ASP A 561 19.58 7.12 -11.58
C ASP A 561 20.40 7.09 -10.28
N GLU A 562 20.90 5.92 -9.88
CA GLU A 562 21.84 5.76 -8.75
C GLU A 562 23.10 6.61 -8.95
N LEU A 563 23.68 6.59 -10.15
CA LEU A 563 24.85 7.39 -10.51
C LEU A 563 24.56 8.90 -10.43
N LEU A 564 23.44 9.36 -11.01
CA LEU A 564 23.04 10.77 -10.98
C LEU A 564 22.75 11.28 -9.56
N LYS A 565 22.10 10.47 -8.71
CA LYS A 565 21.89 10.77 -7.28
C LYS A 565 23.21 10.88 -6.51
N LYS A 566 24.17 9.99 -6.80
CA LYS A 566 25.53 10.07 -6.24
C LYS A 566 26.22 11.37 -6.65
N ILE A 567 26.12 11.74 -7.93
CA ILE A 567 26.68 13.00 -8.44
C ILE A 567 26.06 14.20 -7.75
N LYS A 568 24.72 14.26 -7.63
CA LYS A 568 24.02 15.31 -6.88
C LYS A 568 24.55 15.41 -5.45
N THR A 569 24.67 14.28 -4.75
CA THR A 569 25.18 14.26 -3.36
C THR A 569 26.58 14.86 -3.27
N ASN A 570 27.50 14.41 -4.13
CA ASN A 570 28.90 14.83 -4.09
C ASN A 570 29.08 16.30 -4.49
N LEU A 571 28.35 16.75 -5.51
CA LEU A 571 28.27 18.19 -5.81
C LEU A 571 27.80 18.93 -4.55
N THR A 572 26.76 18.44 -3.83
CA THR A 572 26.14 19.16 -2.68
C THR A 572 27.14 19.39 -1.58
N ASN A 573 27.96 18.37 -1.34
CA ASN A 573 28.99 18.38 -0.31
C ASN A 573 30.19 19.26 -0.68
N GLY A 574 30.29 19.69 -1.95
CA GLY A 574 31.43 20.43 -2.46
C GLY A 574 32.66 19.55 -2.73
N ASP A 575 32.48 18.23 -2.90
CA ASP A 575 33.57 17.30 -3.20
C ASP A 575 34.25 17.64 -4.53
N TYR A 576 33.47 18.16 -5.48
CA TYR A 576 33.89 18.74 -6.75
C TYR A 576 32.81 19.72 -7.24
N GLN A 577 33.12 20.56 -8.24
CA GLN A 577 32.18 21.54 -8.79
C GLN A 577 31.47 21.06 -10.06
N LYS A 578 32.04 20.06 -10.73
CA LYS A 578 31.51 19.50 -11.97
C LYS A 578 31.72 17.99 -12.02
N ALA A 579 30.75 17.25 -12.53
CA ALA A 579 30.92 15.85 -12.93
C ALA A 579 30.98 15.76 -14.45
N ILE A 580 31.82 14.87 -14.98
CA ILE A 580 31.88 14.55 -16.41
C ILE A 580 31.47 13.09 -16.57
N LEU A 581 30.33 12.84 -17.21
CA LEU A 581 29.91 11.51 -17.64
C LEU A 581 30.42 11.26 -19.06
N ILE A 582 31.15 10.16 -19.26
CA ILE A 582 31.71 9.80 -20.56
C ILE A 582 31.55 8.31 -20.81
N ALA A 583 31.21 7.96 -22.06
CA ALA A 583 31.08 6.57 -22.50
C ALA A 583 32.14 6.22 -23.55
N ASP A 584 32.54 4.95 -23.58
CA ASP A 584 33.49 4.39 -24.54
C ASP A 584 32.80 3.99 -25.86
N HIS A 585 31.63 3.37 -25.79
CA HIS A 585 30.76 3.05 -26.91
C HIS A 585 29.29 2.92 -26.45
N GLY A 586 28.38 2.75 -27.40
CA GLY A 586 27.03 2.27 -27.14
C GLY A 586 26.88 0.77 -27.44
N SER A 587 25.65 0.35 -27.71
CA SER A 587 25.32 -1.04 -28.00
C SER A 587 23.98 -1.14 -28.73
N SER A 588 23.80 -2.23 -29.48
CA SER A 588 22.60 -2.49 -30.28
C SER A 588 21.83 -3.69 -29.74
N ARG A 589 20.59 -3.45 -29.29
CA ARG A 589 19.61 -4.51 -29.01
C ARG A 589 18.97 -5.02 -30.30
N LEU A 590 18.71 -4.13 -31.25
CA LEU A 590 18.01 -4.49 -32.49
C LEU A 590 18.86 -5.43 -33.36
N ALA A 591 20.19 -5.28 -33.37
CA ALA A 591 21.09 -6.25 -33.99
C ALA A 591 20.96 -7.66 -33.38
N VAL A 592 20.62 -7.79 -32.09
CA VAL A 592 20.45 -9.09 -31.43
C VAL A 592 19.16 -9.78 -31.88
N ILE A 593 18.06 -9.04 -31.98
CA ILE A 593 16.74 -9.60 -32.34
C ILE A 593 16.52 -9.70 -33.86
N HIS A 594 17.38 -9.06 -34.68
CA HIS A 594 17.36 -9.22 -36.14
C HIS A 594 17.79 -10.63 -36.59
N GLU A 595 18.71 -11.24 -35.83
CA GLU A 595 19.16 -12.63 -35.97
C GLU A 595 19.78 -13.08 -37.32
N THR A 596 20.12 -12.17 -38.23
CA THR A 596 20.75 -12.49 -39.53
C THR A 596 22.25 -12.66 -39.47
N GLU A 597 22.81 -13.35 -40.47
CA GLU A 597 24.26 -13.48 -40.69
C GLU A 597 24.66 -12.79 -41.98
N ASN A 598 25.87 -12.24 -41.99
CA ASN A 598 26.45 -11.64 -43.17
C ASN A 598 26.59 -12.72 -44.26
N LEU A 599 26.25 -12.35 -45.49
CA LEU A 599 26.34 -13.22 -46.65
C LEU A 599 27.79 -13.67 -46.91
N TRP A 600 28.74 -12.78 -46.64
CA TRP A 600 30.17 -13.00 -46.87
C TRP A 600 30.81 -13.69 -45.66
N GLU A 601 31.39 -14.86 -45.90
CA GLU A 601 32.20 -15.57 -44.92
C GLU A 601 33.65 -15.10 -45.04
N MET A 602 34.17 -14.51 -43.96
CA MET A 602 35.55 -14.02 -43.87
C MET A 602 36.49 -15.19 -43.52
N GLU A 603 37.78 -15.07 -43.81
CA GLU A 603 38.79 -16.05 -43.41
C GLU A 603 38.89 -16.16 -41.88
N SER A 604 38.79 -15.02 -41.19
CA SER A 604 38.79 -14.98 -39.74
C SER A 604 37.38 -15.04 -39.16
N ASN A 605 37.24 -15.74 -38.03
CA ASN A 605 35.98 -15.74 -37.28
C ASN A 605 35.62 -14.34 -36.76
N GLY A 606 34.34 -14.03 -36.79
CA GLY A 606 33.80 -12.83 -36.15
C GLY A 606 34.16 -12.77 -34.66
N LYS A 607 34.37 -11.56 -34.15
CA LYS A 607 34.55 -11.24 -32.74
C LYS A 607 33.42 -10.33 -32.25
N HIS A 608 33.31 -10.17 -30.93
CA HIS A 608 32.30 -9.31 -30.29
C HIS A 608 30.88 -9.61 -30.82
N SER A 609 30.47 -10.88 -30.68
CA SER A 609 29.19 -11.38 -31.19
C SER A 609 28.98 -11.24 -32.71
N GLY A 610 30.09 -11.16 -33.45
CA GLY A 610 30.14 -11.05 -34.90
C GLY A 610 29.93 -9.64 -35.42
N ARG A 611 29.98 -8.63 -34.55
CA ARG A 611 29.87 -7.22 -34.98
C ARG A 611 31.13 -6.72 -35.68
N CYS A 612 32.28 -7.32 -35.40
CA CYS A 612 33.52 -7.06 -36.12
C CYS A 612 34.29 -8.35 -36.45
N CYS A 613 35.20 -8.27 -37.41
CA CYS A 613 36.05 -9.39 -37.84
C CYS A 613 37.48 -8.87 -38.12
N PRO A 614 38.55 -9.55 -37.67
CA PRO A 614 39.90 -9.20 -38.07
C PRO A 614 40.06 -9.25 -39.59
N LYS A 615 40.78 -8.27 -40.17
CA LYS A 615 41.02 -8.27 -41.62
C LYS A 615 41.98 -9.38 -42.03
N SER A 616 41.72 -9.98 -43.18
CA SER A 616 42.70 -10.74 -43.94
C SER A 616 42.94 -10.16 -45.35
N GLU A 617 44.09 -10.47 -45.94
CA GLU A 617 44.45 -10.07 -47.31
C GLU A 617 43.54 -10.70 -48.37
N VAL A 618 42.85 -11.79 -48.04
CA VAL A 618 41.92 -12.50 -48.94
C VAL A 618 40.45 -12.08 -48.76
N ASP A 619 40.15 -11.27 -47.74
CA ASP A 619 38.77 -10.85 -47.44
C ASP A 619 38.34 -9.69 -48.34
N GLU A 620 37.16 -9.79 -48.95
CA GLU A 620 36.49 -8.66 -49.58
C GLU A 620 35.58 -7.95 -48.57
N ARG A 621 35.76 -6.64 -48.41
CA ARG A 621 34.97 -5.84 -47.47
C ARG A 621 33.49 -5.77 -47.92
N PRO A 622 32.52 -6.24 -47.11
CA PRO A 622 31.10 -6.03 -47.37
C PRO A 622 30.75 -4.55 -47.45
N ALA A 623 29.78 -4.16 -48.30
CA ALA A 623 29.35 -2.76 -48.40
C ALA A 623 28.84 -2.19 -47.07
N SER A 624 28.19 -3.02 -46.25
CA SER A 624 27.70 -2.72 -44.91
C SER A 624 28.81 -2.68 -43.84
N ALA A 625 30.06 -3.03 -44.16
CA ALA A 625 31.20 -3.00 -43.24
C ALA A 625 32.13 -1.81 -43.49
N THR A 626 32.55 -1.14 -42.42
CA THR A 626 33.55 -0.08 -42.47
C THR A 626 34.94 -0.59 -42.12
N ASP A 627 35.94 0.10 -42.66
CA ASP A 627 37.32 -0.04 -42.23
C ASP A 627 37.47 0.47 -40.78
N ALA A 628 37.97 -0.39 -39.90
CA ALA A 628 38.25 -0.11 -38.49
C ALA A 628 39.68 -0.58 -38.14
N GLU A 629 40.65 -0.12 -38.92
CA GLU A 629 42.08 -0.44 -38.81
C GLU A 629 42.38 -1.93 -39.02
N ASP A 630 42.60 -2.70 -37.96
CA ASP A 630 42.87 -4.14 -38.03
C ASP A 630 41.58 -4.97 -38.19
N PHE A 631 40.41 -4.30 -38.23
CA PHE A 631 39.09 -4.94 -38.26
C PHE A 631 38.20 -4.42 -39.41
N TRP A 632 37.30 -5.28 -39.86
CA TRP A 632 36.04 -4.89 -40.49
C TRP A 632 34.95 -4.79 -39.42
N ALA A 633 34.20 -3.70 -39.37
CA ALA A 633 33.09 -3.49 -38.42
C ALA A 633 31.76 -3.30 -39.16
N LEU A 634 30.72 -4.05 -38.80
CA LEU A 634 29.40 -3.99 -39.46
C LEU A 634 28.60 -2.78 -39.01
N ALA A 635 28.06 -2.03 -39.97
CA ALA A 635 27.19 -0.87 -39.73
C ALA A 635 25.70 -1.17 -39.94
N ASN A 636 25.34 -2.41 -40.31
CA ASN A 636 23.97 -2.93 -40.31
C ASN A 636 23.75 -3.92 -39.15
N TYR A 637 22.65 -4.68 -39.16
CA TYR A 637 22.28 -5.63 -38.10
C TYR A 637 22.71 -7.08 -38.32
N ASP A 638 23.57 -7.34 -39.31
CA ASP A 638 24.12 -8.68 -39.54
C ASP A 638 25.19 -9.04 -38.50
N ARG A 639 25.63 -10.31 -38.53
CA ARG A 639 26.85 -10.77 -37.85
C ARG A 639 27.80 -11.48 -38.80
N PHE A 640 29.10 -11.27 -38.62
CA PHE A 640 30.12 -12.14 -39.20
C PHE A 640 30.01 -13.55 -38.62
N LYS A 641 30.17 -14.55 -39.50
CA LYS A 641 30.11 -15.98 -39.15
C LYS A 641 31.25 -16.39 -38.20
N GLY A 642 31.08 -17.54 -37.56
CA GLY A 642 32.09 -18.12 -36.65
C GLY A 642 32.12 -17.53 -35.24
N SER A 643 31.20 -16.60 -34.93
CA SER A 643 31.05 -15.97 -33.62
C SER A 643 29.80 -16.47 -32.89
N ARG A 644 29.82 -16.45 -31.55
CA ARG A 644 28.61 -16.74 -30.74
C ARG A 644 27.60 -15.59 -30.88
N LYS A 645 26.30 -15.89 -30.85
CA LYS A 645 25.26 -14.85 -30.76
C LYS A 645 25.40 -14.06 -29.46
N ALA A 646 25.08 -12.76 -29.51
CA ALA A 646 24.89 -11.97 -28.29
C ALA A 646 23.64 -12.44 -27.55
N ASN A 647 23.65 -12.32 -26.22
CA ASN A 647 22.50 -12.69 -25.38
C ASN A 647 21.53 -11.52 -25.22
N VAL A 648 22.05 -10.37 -24.77
CA VAL A 648 21.23 -9.20 -24.40
C VAL A 648 21.41 -8.08 -25.42
N GLU A 649 22.61 -7.54 -25.56
CA GLU A 649 22.95 -6.54 -26.58
C GLU A 649 24.31 -6.85 -27.21
N ALA A 650 24.56 -6.30 -28.39
CA ALA A 650 25.82 -6.45 -29.11
C ALA A 650 26.54 -5.11 -29.26
N HIS A 651 27.87 -5.14 -29.22
CA HIS A 651 28.74 -4.01 -29.53
C HIS A 651 29.97 -4.50 -30.32
N GLY A 652 30.80 -3.57 -30.77
CA GLY A 652 31.96 -3.80 -31.63
C GLY A 652 31.75 -3.45 -33.10
N GLY A 653 30.51 -3.16 -33.50
CA GLY A 653 30.13 -2.73 -34.85
C GLY A 653 30.20 -1.22 -35.02
N ALA A 654 29.53 -0.75 -36.07
CA ALA A 654 29.52 0.64 -36.52
C ALA A 654 28.09 1.15 -36.79
N THR A 655 27.06 0.56 -36.18
CA THR A 655 25.70 1.12 -36.21
C THR A 655 25.65 2.43 -35.43
N LEU A 656 24.70 3.30 -35.76
CA LEU A 656 24.56 4.62 -35.12
C LEU A 656 24.48 4.52 -33.60
N GLU A 657 23.75 3.54 -33.05
CA GLU A 657 23.62 3.30 -31.61
C GLU A 657 24.86 2.72 -30.93
N GLU A 658 25.74 2.05 -31.68
CA GLU A 658 27.03 1.56 -31.16
C GLU A 658 28.07 2.68 -31.11
N ILE A 659 28.06 3.61 -32.09
CA ILE A 659 29.12 4.61 -32.24
C ILE A 659 28.82 5.95 -31.59
N ALA A 660 27.55 6.36 -31.53
CA ALA A 660 27.18 7.67 -31.03
C ALA A 660 27.21 7.64 -29.49
N VAL A 661 28.15 8.38 -28.92
CA VAL A 661 28.42 8.40 -27.49
C VAL A 661 28.29 9.82 -26.93
N PRO A 662 27.77 9.97 -25.70
CA PRO A 662 27.67 11.27 -25.07
C PRO A 662 28.92 11.59 -24.21
N ILE A 663 29.24 12.87 -24.15
CA ILE A 663 29.98 13.51 -23.06
C ILE A 663 29.01 14.45 -22.36
N ILE A 664 28.79 14.28 -21.06
CA ILE A 664 27.80 15.03 -20.29
C ILE A 664 28.52 15.74 -19.15
N GLU A 665 28.60 17.06 -19.23
CA GLU A 665 29.09 17.90 -18.15
C GLU A 665 27.92 18.27 -17.23
N ILE A 666 27.98 17.84 -15.97
CA ILE A 666 26.93 17.99 -14.97
C ILE A 666 27.40 18.92 -13.86
N SER A 667 26.58 19.90 -13.53
CA SER A 667 26.83 20.85 -12.44
C SER A 667 25.52 21.18 -11.73
N TYR A 668 25.59 22.01 -10.69
CA TYR A 668 24.38 22.51 -10.05
C TYR A 668 23.55 23.39 -10.96
N LEU A 669 22.24 23.15 -10.97
CA LEU A 669 21.30 24.17 -11.39
C LEU A 669 21.00 25.04 -10.16
N ASN A 670 21.46 26.29 -10.16
CA ASN A 670 21.10 27.24 -9.10
C ASN A 670 19.59 27.52 -9.20
N THR A 671 18.82 27.19 -8.15
CA THR A 671 17.36 27.38 -8.15
C THR A 671 16.94 28.87 -8.16
N ALA A 672 17.89 29.79 -8.00
CA ALA A 672 17.70 31.23 -8.12
C ALA A 672 17.96 31.78 -9.54
N ILE A 673 18.03 30.94 -10.58
CA ILE A 673 18.17 31.41 -11.96
C ILE A 673 16.92 32.21 -12.36
N GLU A 674 17.08 33.53 -12.45
CA GLU A 674 16.03 34.42 -12.93
C GLU A 674 16.29 34.70 -14.41
N VAL A 675 15.34 34.26 -15.24
CA VAL A 675 15.37 34.50 -16.68
C VAL A 675 14.40 35.61 -17.04
N LYS A 676 14.85 36.53 -17.87
CA LYS A 676 14.04 37.60 -18.43
C LYS A 676 14.17 37.64 -19.94
N ILE A 677 13.07 37.89 -20.62
CA ILE A 677 13.07 38.14 -22.06
C ILE A 677 12.81 39.63 -22.33
N MET A 678 13.36 40.15 -23.41
CA MET A 678 13.22 41.55 -23.80
C MET A 678 13.32 41.73 -25.32
N PRO A 679 12.86 42.87 -25.86
CA PRO A 679 13.12 43.22 -27.25
C PRO A 679 14.62 43.27 -27.54
N ILE A 680 15.03 42.89 -28.76
CA ILE A 680 16.45 42.84 -29.14
C ILE A 680 17.19 44.18 -28.94
N ASP A 681 16.48 45.29 -29.19
CA ASP A 681 16.98 46.67 -29.07
C ASP A 681 16.92 47.24 -27.64
N SER A 682 16.44 46.45 -26.66
CA SER A 682 16.32 46.90 -25.27
C SER A 682 17.70 46.99 -24.60
N THR A 683 17.90 48.06 -23.81
CA THR A 683 19.07 48.30 -22.95
C THR A 683 18.95 47.61 -21.58
N ALA A 684 18.34 46.42 -21.52
CA ALA A 684 18.09 45.66 -20.29
C ALA A 684 17.11 46.31 -19.29
N LEU A 685 16.07 47.00 -19.78
CA LEU A 685 14.94 47.43 -18.94
C LEU A 685 13.90 46.31 -18.81
N PHE A 686 13.70 45.81 -17.59
CA PHE A 686 12.77 44.73 -17.26
C PHE A 686 11.41 45.25 -16.75
N ILE A 687 10.77 46.14 -17.52
CA ILE A 687 9.52 46.79 -17.10
C ILE A 687 8.34 46.18 -17.85
N GLY A 688 7.38 45.62 -17.09
CA GLY A 688 6.13 45.09 -17.64
C GLY A 688 6.31 43.86 -18.52
N ILE A 689 5.28 43.54 -19.32
CA ILE A 689 5.35 42.46 -20.31
C ILE A 689 6.13 42.97 -21.52
N PRO A 690 7.22 42.29 -21.94
CA PRO A 690 8.02 42.71 -23.08
C PRO A 690 7.18 42.68 -24.36
N GLU A 691 7.27 43.76 -25.14
CA GLU A 691 6.52 43.94 -26.38
C GLU A 691 7.45 43.99 -27.59
N ILE A 692 7.21 43.14 -28.60
CA ILE A 692 7.92 43.18 -29.89
C ILE A 692 6.96 43.44 -31.04
N THR A 693 7.47 44.06 -32.10
CA THR A 693 6.71 44.34 -33.32
C THR A 693 7.14 43.44 -34.47
N VAL A 694 6.19 42.86 -35.18
CA VAL A 694 6.42 42.07 -36.40
C VAL A 694 5.72 42.69 -37.61
N SER A 695 6.32 42.53 -38.78
CA SER A 695 5.74 42.94 -40.07
C SER A 695 6.21 42.02 -41.19
N PHE A 696 5.80 42.30 -42.42
CA PHE A 696 6.31 41.57 -43.57
C PHE A 696 7.85 41.70 -43.71
N ARG A 697 8.42 42.83 -43.25
CA ARG A 697 9.87 43.10 -43.31
C ARG A 697 10.59 42.83 -41.99
N LYS A 698 9.89 42.89 -40.85
CA LYS A 698 10.47 42.70 -39.51
C LYS A 698 10.03 41.37 -38.91
N ARG A 699 10.98 40.43 -38.76
CA ARG A 699 10.77 39.14 -38.09
C ARG A 699 10.74 39.32 -36.57
N ALA A 700 10.11 38.39 -35.87
CA ALA A 700 10.12 38.38 -34.42
C ALA A 700 11.53 38.04 -33.92
N ALA A 701 12.03 38.79 -32.95
CA ALA A 701 13.37 38.62 -32.39
C ALA A 701 13.35 39.05 -30.93
N ILE A 702 14.09 38.34 -30.07
CA ILE A 702 14.17 38.64 -28.64
C ILE A 702 15.59 38.47 -28.13
N LYS A 703 15.86 39.13 -27.00
CA LYS A 703 17.04 38.93 -26.17
C LYS A 703 16.60 38.27 -24.87
N VAL A 704 17.37 37.30 -24.41
CA VAL A 704 17.19 36.54 -23.17
C VAL A 704 18.33 36.92 -22.24
N PHE A 705 18.00 37.22 -20.99
CA PHE A 705 18.94 37.42 -19.90
C PHE A 705 18.73 36.32 -18.86
N SER A 706 19.81 35.85 -18.25
CA SER A 706 19.82 34.92 -17.12
C SER A 706 20.69 35.49 -16.01
N THR A 707 20.39 35.19 -14.74
CA THR A 707 21.30 35.56 -13.63
C THR A 707 22.57 34.73 -13.61
N GLU A 708 22.55 33.55 -14.23
CA GLU A 708 23.70 32.64 -14.36
C GLU A 708 24.07 32.42 -15.83
N LYS A 709 25.32 32.06 -16.06
CA LYS A 709 25.81 31.70 -17.40
C LYS A 709 25.23 30.34 -17.81
N LEU A 710 24.32 30.38 -18.77
CA LEU A 710 23.71 29.21 -19.37
C LEU A 710 24.51 28.71 -20.57
N VAL A 711 24.38 27.41 -20.85
CA VAL A 711 24.96 26.77 -22.04
C VAL A 711 23.84 26.21 -22.89
N ASP A 712 24.03 26.25 -24.20
CA ASP A 712 23.11 25.69 -25.19
C ASP A 712 21.67 26.22 -25.04
N VAL A 713 21.55 27.55 -25.10
CA VAL A 713 20.29 28.24 -24.84
C VAL A 713 19.38 28.17 -26.06
N SER A 714 18.14 27.77 -25.85
CA SER A 714 17.09 27.83 -26.87
C SER A 714 15.77 28.30 -26.28
N VAL A 715 14.85 28.68 -27.14
CA VAL A 715 13.55 29.24 -26.78
C VAL A 715 12.45 28.44 -27.44
N VAL A 716 11.46 28.00 -26.67
CA VAL A 716 10.24 27.38 -27.18
C VAL A 716 9.10 28.39 -27.15
N ILE A 717 8.46 28.61 -28.31
CA ILE A 717 7.34 29.53 -28.45
C ILE A 717 6.38 29.01 -29.52
N ASP A 718 5.09 28.87 -29.18
CA ASP A 718 4.03 28.35 -30.08
C ASP A 718 4.38 26.98 -30.69
N GLY A 719 5.07 26.13 -29.94
CA GLY A 719 5.51 24.79 -30.37
C GLY A 719 6.78 24.75 -31.23
N HIS A 720 7.40 25.90 -31.50
CA HIS A 720 8.63 26.00 -32.30
C HIS A 720 9.83 26.27 -31.38
N VAL A 721 10.99 25.71 -31.73
CA VAL A 721 12.23 25.87 -30.96
C VAL A 721 13.24 26.70 -31.75
N TYR A 722 13.79 27.74 -31.13
CA TYR A 722 14.77 28.64 -31.74
C TYR A 722 16.05 28.68 -30.91
N GLU A 723 17.20 28.55 -31.57
CA GLU A 723 18.50 28.67 -30.91
C GLU A 723 18.78 30.12 -30.52
N ALA A 724 19.33 30.33 -29.32
CA ALA A 724 19.76 31.62 -28.84
C ALA A 724 21.30 31.68 -28.82
N LYS A 725 21.88 32.67 -29.51
CA LYS A 725 23.33 32.87 -29.55
C LYS A 725 23.78 33.72 -28.37
N PRO A 726 24.85 33.35 -27.65
CA PRO A 726 25.42 34.22 -26.62
C PRO A 726 25.96 35.49 -27.27
N ILE A 727 25.67 36.65 -26.68
CA ILE A 727 26.14 37.96 -27.14
C ILE A 727 27.00 38.69 -26.09
N ASP A 728 26.87 38.31 -24.82
CA ASP A 728 27.64 38.81 -23.68
C ASP A 728 27.54 37.80 -22.53
N ASP A 729 28.21 38.03 -21.40
CA ASP A 729 28.03 37.22 -20.20
C ASP A 729 26.55 37.29 -19.74
N ASN A 730 25.91 36.12 -19.78
CA ASN A 730 24.50 35.86 -19.44
C ASN A 730 23.42 36.42 -20.39
N PHE A 731 23.79 37.00 -21.54
CA PHE A 731 22.84 37.45 -22.55
C PHE A 731 22.87 36.59 -23.80
N TYR A 732 21.68 36.24 -24.30
CA TYR A 732 21.48 35.42 -25.47
C TYR A 732 20.48 36.09 -26.42
N VAL A 733 20.64 35.91 -27.72
CA VAL A 733 19.75 36.49 -28.74
C VAL A 733 19.19 35.40 -29.63
N VAL A 734 17.87 35.43 -29.79
CA VAL A 734 17.17 34.76 -30.89
C VAL A 734 16.96 35.79 -31.98
N GLU A 735 17.77 35.72 -33.03
CA GLU A 735 17.81 36.71 -34.10
C GLU A 735 16.51 36.73 -34.92
N GLU A 736 15.92 35.56 -35.16
CA GLU A 736 14.71 35.43 -35.96
C GLU A 736 13.83 34.25 -35.51
N MET A 737 12.54 34.52 -35.31
CA MET A 737 11.50 33.52 -35.05
C MET A 737 10.47 33.58 -36.19
N THR A 738 10.69 32.77 -37.23
CA THR A 738 10.03 32.88 -38.54
C THR A 738 8.53 32.59 -38.54
N GLU A 739 8.07 31.75 -37.63
CA GLU A 739 6.69 31.29 -37.50
C GLU A 739 5.86 32.21 -36.60
N ILE A 740 6.51 33.09 -35.83
CA ILE A 740 5.87 34.01 -34.88
C ILE A 740 5.46 35.30 -35.59
N ARG A 741 4.24 35.30 -36.14
CA ARG A 741 3.69 36.40 -36.96
C ARG A 741 2.36 36.98 -36.49
N ARG A 742 1.66 36.30 -35.58
CA ARG A 742 0.31 36.71 -35.15
C ARG A 742 0.43 37.69 -33.97
N ALA A 743 -0.44 38.71 -33.94
CA ALA A 743 -0.49 39.61 -32.80
C ALA A 743 -1.30 38.93 -31.68
N LYS A 744 -0.61 38.47 -30.64
CA LYS A 744 -1.16 37.92 -29.39
C LYS A 744 -0.08 37.97 -28.31
N THR A 745 -0.46 37.65 -27.08
CA THR A 745 0.52 37.31 -26.04
C THR A 745 0.88 35.84 -26.20
N TYR A 746 2.18 35.57 -26.34
CA TYR A 746 2.75 34.24 -26.40
C TYR A 746 3.31 33.85 -25.04
N SER A 747 3.34 32.54 -24.78
CA SER A 747 4.07 31.91 -23.70
C SER A 747 5.42 31.46 -24.24
N VAL A 748 6.50 31.81 -23.55
CA VAL A 748 7.87 31.54 -23.96
C VAL A 748 8.56 30.73 -22.88
N ASP A 749 9.11 29.57 -23.25
CA ASP A 749 9.97 28.78 -22.38
C ASP A 749 11.41 28.93 -22.83
N VAL A 750 12.32 29.10 -21.87
CA VAL A 750 13.77 29.18 -22.13
C VAL A 750 14.40 27.89 -21.64
N LEU A 751 15.14 27.25 -22.53
CA LEU A 751 15.86 26.01 -22.28
C LEU A 751 17.37 26.29 -22.18
N ALA A 752 18.08 25.57 -21.32
CA ALA A 752 19.53 25.47 -21.30
C ALA A 752 19.93 23.99 -21.29
N GLY A 753 20.77 23.56 -22.23
CA GLY A 753 21.12 22.13 -22.39
C GLY A 753 19.90 21.25 -22.66
N GLY A 754 18.88 21.80 -23.34
CA GLY A 754 17.58 21.14 -23.57
C GLY A 754 16.61 21.14 -22.37
N MET A 755 16.99 21.73 -21.23
CA MET A 755 16.20 21.73 -20.00
C MET A 755 15.54 23.09 -19.72
N PRO A 756 14.25 23.15 -19.34
CA PRO A 756 13.61 24.41 -19.03
C PRO A 756 14.23 25.05 -17.78
N VAL A 757 14.76 26.26 -17.97
CA VAL A 757 15.28 27.13 -16.90
C VAL A 757 14.31 28.25 -16.56
N ALA A 758 13.37 28.56 -17.46
CA ALA A 758 12.21 29.38 -17.18
C ALA A 758 11.06 28.99 -18.10
N THR A 759 9.85 28.97 -17.56
CA THR A 759 8.64 28.60 -18.31
C THR A 759 7.59 29.70 -18.22
N ALA A 760 6.71 29.73 -19.20
CA ALA A 760 5.57 30.63 -19.27
C ALA A 760 5.91 32.13 -19.20
N LEU A 761 7.07 32.54 -19.73
CA LEU A 761 7.43 33.95 -19.81
C LEU A 761 6.53 34.65 -20.84
N PRO A 762 5.81 35.73 -20.47
CA PRO A 762 4.87 36.37 -21.38
C PRO A 762 5.62 37.26 -22.39
N LEU A 763 5.32 37.10 -23.68
CA LEU A 763 5.81 37.96 -24.77
C LEU A 763 4.64 38.52 -25.58
N LYS A 764 4.49 39.84 -25.63
CA LYS A 764 3.43 40.47 -26.41
C LYS A 764 3.91 40.82 -27.81
N VAL A 765 3.32 40.21 -28.82
CA VAL A 765 3.64 40.48 -30.22
C VAL A 765 2.59 41.40 -30.82
N LYS A 766 3.02 42.50 -31.46
CA LYS A 766 2.16 43.47 -32.17
C LYS A 766 2.49 43.51 -33.65
N LYS A 767 1.52 43.87 -34.49
CA LYS A 767 1.78 44.20 -35.91
C LYS A 767 2.18 45.66 -36.05
N GLU A 768 3.23 45.92 -36.82
CA GLU A 768 3.71 47.27 -37.13
C GLU A 768 2.64 48.13 -37.85
N SER A 769 1.77 47.50 -38.65
CA SER A 769 0.70 48.16 -39.40
C SER A 769 -0.59 48.43 -38.61
N GLY A 770 -0.62 48.16 -37.30
CA GLY A 770 -1.79 48.34 -36.43
C GLY A 770 -1.72 49.51 -35.45
N SER A 771 -0.62 50.26 -35.42
CA SER A 771 -0.53 51.51 -34.64
C SER A 771 -1.06 52.67 -35.48
N GLU A 772 -2.36 52.94 -35.39
CA GLU A 772 -2.92 54.23 -35.79
C GLU A 772 -2.14 55.33 -35.05
N LYS A 773 -1.44 56.16 -35.84
CA LYS A 773 -0.97 57.46 -35.35
C LYS A 773 -2.21 58.28 -35.06
N ASN A 774 -2.51 58.52 -33.78
CA ASN A 774 -3.31 59.68 -33.38
C ASN A 774 -2.50 60.93 -33.79
N ILE A 775 -2.80 61.44 -34.98
CA ILE A 775 -2.42 62.78 -35.41
C ILE A 775 -3.59 63.67 -34.98
N LEU A 776 -3.34 64.46 -33.93
CA LEU A 776 -4.12 65.64 -33.58
C LEU A 776 -4.12 66.65 -34.72
#